data_AF-A0A1G5ZXY5-F1
#
_entry.id   AF-A0A1G5ZXY5-F1
#
_cell.length_a   1.000
_cell.length_b   1.000
_cell.length_c   1.000
_cell.angle_alpha   90.00
_cell.angle_beta   90.00
_cell.angle_gamma   90.00
#
_symmetry.space_group_name_H-M   'P 1'
#
loop_
_entity.id
_entity.type
_entity.pdbx_description
1 polymer ?
#
loop_
_entity_poly.entity_id
_entity_poly.type
_entity_poly.pdbx_seq_one_letter_code
_entity_poly.pdbx_strand_id
1 'polypeptide(L)'
;MPAAPFTWSDVEAILATAGGTGGVGSLTGLTLPEFLALQLHGMPLIAPLSTTCCGTSDAKGRGARSALIRGLRGLPPFDGKQFPRLPWGGTAVADEDIDRIETWIEEGCPGALIGSIALASEVSVATEARIEVKGIAGPVFSAASDPAAWRYAKGELRQRMDVDVLDDAQKERLRYAFRELYKLNKWVGDKRSYNNLALIHQNHCQHGWERFLPWHRVYLYEFEQALQDFCPDVTMPWWDFPATRYKPEDPANGAILPDAFKGFLTESSVRSLRDHGFPAKIGTLAGQLWANPTQAYDAVSGACGKDYVEGENRKRLIDALLEANSLWYPLRYSSQFGKGTINTVIHYHYPAQEDIDEILSLRTFRDFGGGSLYVDSFGFLDQNPHNTMHIWTGGMNPAFKTSAPADRNSAVRVAGRKFHQRDDLYSEPQFGDMFSNLTASYDPIFWPVHANIDRLWWRWQQDHPDGLPADLDSALTPWSYAVRDTLDMNRFGYEYVRGGCLMPVGLTSPVGRFVSAPIAVPEATKSFRSAEVRLHRVPQLPRSCFIRVFLNTPDADASTPLNLPGYAGYAAIFGHGECFGGPGHCEIPPAENRKFDLRERSMNTPRNHRIDVTRAARRLIAAGATSLTVSLVVIGASYEEDRELLRLDGVSLNFLD
;
A
#
# COMPACT_ATOMS: atom_id res chain seq x y z
N MET A 1 -59.73 6.01 35.61
CA MET A 1 -58.27 6.14 35.78
C MET A 1 -57.64 5.77 34.44
N PRO A 2 -56.74 6.57 33.85
CA PRO A 2 -56.00 6.12 32.67
C PRO A 2 -55.12 4.92 33.07
N ALA A 3 -55.10 3.88 32.23
CA ALA A 3 -54.26 2.71 32.44
C ALA A 3 -52.77 3.12 32.47
N ALA A 4 -51.96 2.43 33.27
CA ALA A 4 -50.53 2.67 33.31
C ALA A 4 -49.92 2.53 31.90
N PRO A 5 -48.99 3.41 31.49
CA PRO A 5 -48.38 3.35 30.16
C PRO A 5 -47.59 2.05 29.99
N PHE A 6 -47.68 1.43 28.83
CA PHE A 6 -46.92 0.24 28.49
C PHE A 6 -45.50 0.64 28.08
N THR A 7 -44.50 0.15 28.81
CA THR A 7 -43.10 0.61 28.75
C THR A 7 -42.15 -0.54 28.44
N TRP A 8 -40.87 -0.22 28.24
CA TRP A 8 -39.80 -1.22 28.13
C TRP A 8 -39.83 -2.26 29.26
N SER A 9 -40.09 -1.84 30.50
CA SER A 9 -40.17 -2.73 31.66
C SER A 9 -41.27 -3.80 31.52
N ASP A 10 -42.38 -3.46 30.86
CA ASP A 10 -43.48 -4.39 30.60
C ASP A 10 -43.12 -5.39 29.50
N VAL A 11 -42.41 -4.93 28.46
CA VAL A 11 -41.87 -5.79 27.40
C VAL A 11 -40.88 -6.80 27.99
N GLU A 12 -39.97 -6.34 28.85
CA GLU A 12 -39.01 -7.21 29.53
C GLU A 12 -39.70 -8.24 30.44
N ALA A 13 -40.73 -7.83 31.19
CA ALA A 13 -41.49 -8.74 32.03
C ALA A 13 -42.23 -9.82 31.23
N ILE A 14 -42.81 -9.48 30.08
CA ILE A 14 -43.47 -10.44 29.18
C ILE A 14 -42.45 -11.46 28.64
N LEU A 15 -41.30 -10.99 28.16
CA LEU A 15 -40.25 -11.86 27.61
C LEU A 15 -39.61 -12.74 28.70
N ALA A 16 -39.43 -12.20 29.92
CA ALA A 16 -38.93 -12.96 31.06
C ALA A 16 -39.91 -14.04 31.54
N THR A 17 -41.23 -13.75 31.50
CA THR A 17 -42.29 -14.71 31.89
C THR A 17 -42.41 -15.85 30.88
N ALA A 18 -42.27 -15.56 29.58
CA ALA A 18 -42.24 -16.58 28.53
C ALA A 18 -41.00 -17.50 28.64
N GLY A 19 -39.93 -17.01 29.28
CA GLY A 19 -38.72 -17.80 29.57
C GLY A 19 -37.96 -18.23 28.33
N GLY A 20 -36.91 -19.01 28.54
CA GLY A 20 -36.06 -19.57 27.48
C GLY A 20 -35.10 -18.56 26.86
N THR A 21 -33.80 -18.71 27.15
CA THR A 21 -32.66 -18.23 26.35
C THR A 21 -31.39 -19.00 26.76
N GLY A 22 -31.14 -20.15 26.11
CA GLY A 22 -30.03 -21.06 26.42
C GLY A 22 -28.87 -21.05 25.39
N GLY A 23 -28.64 -19.94 24.71
CA GLY A 23 -27.60 -19.82 23.67
C GLY A 23 -27.50 -18.39 23.13
N VAL A 24 -26.51 -18.13 22.26
CA VAL A 24 -26.18 -16.81 21.68
C VAL A 24 -27.44 -16.04 21.27
N GLY A 25 -27.77 -14.97 22.01
CA GLY A 25 -28.96 -14.13 21.80
C GLY A 25 -29.99 -14.18 22.94
N SER A 26 -29.58 -13.88 24.18
CA SER A 26 -30.55 -13.69 25.27
C SER A 26 -31.42 -12.45 25.01
N LEU A 27 -32.75 -12.57 25.05
CA LEU A 27 -33.69 -11.44 24.90
C LEU A 27 -34.06 -10.80 26.25
N THR A 28 -33.57 -11.36 27.36
CA THR A 28 -33.78 -10.89 28.73
C THR A 28 -32.46 -10.40 29.33
N GLY A 29 -32.53 -9.43 30.25
CA GLY A 29 -31.36 -8.85 30.91
C GLY A 29 -30.57 -7.86 30.05
N LEU A 30 -31.19 -7.30 29.01
CA LEU A 30 -30.61 -6.27 28.14
C LEU A 30 -31.10 -4.88 28.55
N THR A 31 -30.24 -3.87 28.44
CA THR A 31 -30.71 -2.48 28.50
C THR A 31 -31.53 -2.14 27.25
N LEU A 32 -32.43 -1.14 27.33
CA LEU A 32 -33.24 -0.74 26.18
C LEU A 32 -32.40 -0.39 24.93
N PRO A 33 -31.27 0.36 25.01
CA PRO A 33 -30.42 0.59 23.83
C PRO A 33 -29.80 -0.68 23.25
N GLU A 34 -29.37 -1.63 24.09
CA GLU A 34 -28.82 -2.92 23.65
C GLU A 34 -29.90 -3.77 22.97
N PHE A 35 -31.12 -3.78 23.51
CA PHE A 35 -32.27 -4.46 22.92
C PHE A 35 -32.65 -3.89 21.56
N LEU A 36 -32.66 -2.56 21.41
CA LEU A 36 -32.97 -1.88 20.16
C LEU A 36 -31.89 -2.08 19.08
N ALA A 37 -30.63 -2.25 19.48
CA ALA A 37 -29.50 -2.48 18.57
C ALA A 37 -29.30 -3.96 18.20
N LEU A 38 -29.95 -4.89 18.91
CA LEU A 38 -29.75 -6.32 18.74
C LEU A 38 -30.18 -6.80 17.35
N GLN A 39 -29.42 -7.74 16.77
CA GLN A 39 -29.77 -8.44 15.54
C GLN A 39 -29.84 -9.95 15.76
N LEU A 40 -30.86 -10.58 15.18
CA LEU A 40 -31.00 -12.04 15.14
C LEU A 40 -30.72 -12.53 13.71
N HIS A 41 -29.64 -13.28 13.53
CA HIS A 41 -29.22 -13.83 12.23
C HIS A 41 -29.15 -12.77 11.11
N GLY A 42 -28.61 -11.59 11.41
CA GLY A 42 -28.48 -10.48 10.47
C GLY A 42 -29.76 -9.67 10.23
N MET A 43 -30.86 -9.98 10.92
CA MET A 43 -32.09 -9.18 10.91
C MET A 43 -32.18 -8.32 12.17
N PRO A 44 -32.50 -7.01 12.07
CA PRO A 44 -32.70 -6.17 13.24
C PRO A 44 -33.87 -6.67 14.07
N LEU A 45 -33.65 -6.82 15.39
CA LEU A 45 -34.66 -7.30 16.33
C LEU A 45 -35.89 -6.38 16.30
N ILE A 46 -35.65 -5.07 16.37
CA ILE A 46 -36.63 -4.01 16.13
C ILE A 46 -36.29 -3.29 14.81
N ALA A 47 -37.25 -3.21 13.90
CA ALA A 47 -37.04 -2.57 12.61
C ALA A 47 -36.73 -1.07 12.76
N PRO A 48 -35.85 -0.48 11.92
CA PRO A 48 -35.62 0.95 11.92
C PRO A 48 -36.87 1.72 11.46
N LEU A 49 -36.97 2.98 11.91
CA LEU A 49 -37.99 3.91 11.42
C LEU A 49 -37.85 4.06 9.90
N SER A 50 -38.97 3.98 9.18
CA SER A 50 -38.99 4.27 7.74
C SER A 50 -39.08 5.77 7.54
N THR A 51 -38.15 6.36 6.80
CA THR A 51 -38.26 7.75 6.36
C THR A 51 -39.13 7.81 5.12
N THR A 52 -40.23 8.56 5.19
CA THR A 52 -41.02 8.88 4.00
C THR A 52 -40.35 10.00 3.22
N CYS A 53 -40.76 10.15 1.96
CA CYS A 53 -40.28 11.15 1.00
C CYS A 53 -40.40 12.62 1.46
N CYS A 54 -41.09 12.90 2.58
CA CYS A 54 -41.21 14.24 3.16
C CYS A 54 -40.33 14.44 4.41
N GLY A 55 -39.40 13.53 4.71
CA GLY A 55 -38.51 13.63 5.88
C GLY A 55 -39.19 13.32 7.22
N THR A 56 -40.46 12.90 7.21
CA THR A 56 -41.14 12.40 8.40
C THR A 56 -40.82 10.92 8.59
N SER A 57 -40.33 10.58 9.78
CA SER A 57 -40.19 9.21 10.24
C SER A 57 -41.58 8.62 10.46
N ASP A 58 -41.93 7.57 9.71
CA ASP A 58 -43.16 6.81 9.90
C ASP A 58 -42.84 5.51 10.67
N ALA A 59 -43.58 5.28 11.74
CA ALA A 59 -43.50 4.07 12.56
C ALA A 59 -44.57 3.03 12.19
N LYS A 60 -45.48 3.36 11.26
CA LYS A 60 -46.56 2.48 10.83
C LYS A 60 -46.00 1.20 10.17
N GLY A 61 -46.40 0.03 10.68
CA GLY A 61 -45.88 -1.26 10.21
C GLY A 61 -44.43 -1.54 10.61
N ARG A 62 -43.85 -0.77 11.55
CA ARG A 62 -42.53 -1.04 12.13
C ARG A 62 -42.55 -2.31 12.98
N GLY A 63 -43.62 -2.56 13.72
CA GLY A 63 -43.82 -3.79 14.50
C GLY A 63 -43.77 -5.03 13.62
N ALA A 64 -44.63 -5.10 12.60
CA ALA A 64 -44.68 -6.23 11.65
C ALA A 64 -43.36 -6.54 10.92
N ARG A 65 -42.51 -5.51 10.69
CA ARG A 65 -41.18 -5.68 10.07
C ARG A 65 -40.11 -6.15 11.05
N SER A 66 -40.33 -6.00 12.35
CA SER A 66 -39.38 -6.33 13.41
C SER A 66 -39.22 -7.85 13.54
N ALA A 67 -37.97 -8.34 13.62
CA ALA A 67 -37.71 -9.77 13.78
C ALA A 67 -38.29 -10.32 15.09
N LEU A 68 -38.43 -9.48 16.13
CA LEU A 68 -39.09 -9.83 17.37
C LEU A 68 -40.56 -10.26 17.15
N ILE A 69 -41.38 -9.42 16.51
CA ILE A 69 -42.81 -9.72 16.29
C ILE A 69 -42.97 -10.93 15.38
N ARG A 70 -42.19 -11.02 14.30
CA ARG A 70 -42.19 -12.19 13.41
C ARG A 70 -41.79 -13.46 14.14
N GLY A 71 -40.78 -13.37 15.00
CA GLY A 71 -40.31 -14.49 15.81
C GLY A 71 -41.31 -14.93 16.87
N LEU A 72 -41.95 -13.99 17.58
CA LEU A 72 -42.97 -14.29 18.58
C LEU A 72 -44.25 -14.87 17.97
N ARG A 73 -44.62 -14.46 16.75
CA ARG A 73 -45.77 -15.03 16.01
C ARG A 73 -45.44 -16.33 15.25
N GLY A 74 -44.18 -16.74 15.18
CA GLY A 74 -43.75 -17.91 14.42
C GLY A 74 -43.92 -17.74 12.90
N LEU A 75 -43.75 -16.52 12.40
CA LEU A 75 -43.77 -16.22 10.96
C LEU A 75 -42.40 -16.47 10.33
N PRO A 76 -42.30 -16.79 9.02
CA PRO A 76 -41.02 -16.97 8.36
C PRO A 76 -40.06 -15.78 8.62
N PRO A 77 -38.76 -16.01 8.90
CA PRO A 77 -38.06 -17.30 8.92
C PRO A 77 -38.15 -18.09 10.25
N PHE A 78 -38.95 -17.66 11.23
CA PHE A 78 -39.10 -18.28 12.56
C PHE A 78 -40.28 -19.27 12.66
N ASP A 79 -40.74 -19.82 11.54
CA ASP A 79 -41.87 -20.75 11.43
C ASP A 79 -41.50 -22.22 11.71
N GLY A 80 -40.29 -22.46 12.20
CA GLY A 80 -39.73 -23.79 12.42
C GLY A 80 -39.06 -24.42 11.20
N LYS A 81 -39.16 -23.82 9.99
CA LYS A 81 -38.48 -24.32 8.79
C LYS A 81 -37.03 -23.89 8.70
N GLN A 82 -36.75 -22.62 9.05
CA GLN A 82 -35.40 -22.06 9.04
C GLN A 82 -34.90 -21.82 10.47
N PHE A 83 -35.73 -21.20 11.32
CA PHE A 83 -35.46 -21.00 12.74
C PHE A 83 -36.69 -21.38 13.58
N PRO A 84 -36.52 -21.87 14.82
CA PRO A 84 -37.64 -22.09 15.73
C PRO A 84 -38.33 -20.77 16.12
N ARG A 85 -39.60 -20.86 16.57
CA ARG A 85 -40.36 -19.72 17.12
C ARG A 85 -39.69 -19.15 18.37
N LEU A 86 -39.75 -17.83 18.55
CA LEU A 86 -39.27 -17.16 19.76
C LEU A 86 -40.33 -17.20 20.89
N PRO A 87 -39.89 -17.17 22.17
CA PRO A 87 -38.52 -17.32 22.64
C PRO A 87 -38.02 -18.78 22.56
N TRP A 88 -36.74 -18.98 22.22
CA TRP A 88 -36.20 -20.33 22.05
C TRP A 88 -36.05 -21.05 23.38
N GLY A 89 -36.68 -22.23 23.49
CA GLY A 89 -36.69 -23.01 24.72
C GLY A 89 -37.62 -22.44 25.81
N GLY A 90 -38.43 -21.44 25.46
CA GLY A 90 -39.47 -20.88 26.32
C GLY A 90 -40.88 -21.30 25.90
N THR A 91 -41.88 -20.73 26.56
CA THR A 91 -43.29 -20.87 26.21
C THR A 91 -43.70 -19.79 25.21
N ALA A 92 -44.76 -20.07 24.44
CA ALA A 92 -45.31 -19.10 23.51
C ALA A 92 -45.87 -17.87 24.24
N VAL A 93 -45.47 -16.67 23.81
CA VAL A 93 -46.11 -15.42 24.26
C VAL A 93 -47.54 -15.37 23.73
N ALA A 94 -48.48 -14.91 24.57
CA ALA A 94 -49.89 -14.76 24.20
C ALA A 94 -50.06 -13.70 23.11
N ASP A 95 -51.00 -13.91 22.18
CA ASP A 95 -51.21 -12.99 21.04
C ASP A 95 -51.55 -11.56 21.50
N GLU A 96 -52.29 -11.41 22.60
CA GLU A 96 -52.61 -10.11 23.19
C GLU A 96 -51.35 -9.36 23.69
N ASP A 97 -50.37 -10.08 24.24
CA ASP A 97 -49.10 -9.49 24.67
C ASP A 97 -48.20 -9.18 23.47
N ILE A 98 -48.25 -10.00 22.40
CA ILE A 98 -47.55 -9.70 21.14
C ILE A 98 -48.12 -8.42 20.51
N ASP A 99 -49.44 -8.25 20.50
CA ASP A 99 -50.11 -7.06 19.97
C ASP A 99 -49.70 -5.79 20.77
N ARG A 100 -49.54 -5.92 22.09
CA ARG A 100 -49.06 -4.83 22.96
C ARG A 100 -47.60 -4.47 22.67
N ILE A 101 -46.72 -5.45 22.49
CA ILE A 101 -45.32 -5.22 22.09
C ILE A 101 -45.25 -4.61 20.69
N GLU A 102 -46.09 -5.06 19.75
CA GLU A 102 -46.16 -4.51 18.40
C GLU A 102 -46.58 -3.03 18.43
N THR A 103 -47.65 -2.72 19.17
CA THR A 103 -48.11 -1.34 19.40
C THR A 103 -47.01 -0.47 20.02
N TRP A 104 -46.30 -0.98 21.03
CA TRP A 104 -45.16 -0.28 21.65
C TRP A 104 -44.04 0.05 20.64
N ILE A 105 -43.76 -0.84 19.69
CA ILE A 105 -42.78 -0.58 18.63
C ILE A 105 -43.28 0.52 17.68
N GLU A 106 -44.56 0.51 17.34
CA GLU A 106 -45.21 1.53 16.51
C GLU A 106 -45.27 2.90 17.20
N GLU A 107 -45.40 2.92 18.53
CA GLU A 107 -45.35 4.15 19.35
C GLU A 107 -43.92 4.71 19.51
N GLY A 108 -42.93 4.10 18.85
CA GLY A 108 -41.55 4.57 18.86
C GLY A 108 -40.69 3.97 19.97
N CYS A 109 -41.13 2.87 20.58
CA CYS A 109 -40.48 2.24 21.74
C CYS A 109 -40.38 3.18 22.96
N PRO A 110 -41.52 3.71 23.46
CA PRO A 110 -41.53 4.63 24.60
C PRO A 110 -40.88 3.99 25.83
N GLY A 111 -39.95 4.74 26.42
CA GLY A 111 -38.87 4.24 27.28
C GLY A 111 -37.54 4.93 26.96
N ALA A 112 -37.44 5.50 25.76
CA ALA A 112 -36.44 6.49 25.41
C ALA A 112 -36.65 7.79 26.19
N LEU A 113 -35.60 8.25 26.88
CA LEU A 113 -35.39 9.68 27.10
C LEU A 113 -35.29 10.33 25.70
N ILE A 114 -36.44 10.68 25.13
CA ILE A 114 -36.53 11.80 24.21
C ILE A 114 -36.23 13.01 25.08
N GLY A 115 -35.03 13.58 24.94
CA GLY A 115 -34.76 14.93 25.40
C GLY A 115 -35.59 15.91 24.58
N SER A 116 -36.87 16.06 24.93
CA SER A 116 -37.70 17.17 24.45
C SER A 116 -37.32 18.42 25.25
N ILE A 117 -36.72 19.41 24.60
CA ILE A 117 -36.98 20.80 24.98
C ILE A 117 -38.36 21.12 24.39
N ALA A 118 -39.33 21.30 25.27
CA ALA A 118 -40.69 21.71 24.89
C ALA A 118 -40.69 23.18 24.46
N LEU A 119 -41.35 23.47 23.33
CA LEU A 119 -41.77 24.83 22.97
C LEU A 119 -43.30 24.89 23.06
N ALA A 120 -43.78 25.73 23.97
CA ALA A 120 -45.18 26.09 24.09
C ALA A 120 -45.56 27.11 23.00
N SER A 121 -46.69 26.81 22.36
CA SER A 121 -47.64 27.65 21.63
C SER A 121 -47.26 29.05 21.10
N GLU A 122 -47.56 29.21 19.80
CA GLU A 122 -48.03 30.43 19.11
C GLU A 122 -47.13 31.66 19.12
N VAL A 123 -46.23 31.78 18.12
CA VAL A 123 -45.98 33.04 17.41
C VAL A 123 -45.55 32.75 15.96
N SER A 124 -46.06 33.58 15.05
CA SER A 124 -45.90 33.63 13.60
C SER A 124 -44.51 33.32 13.01
N VAL A 125 -44.59 32.67 11.84
CA VAL A 125 -43.58 32.45 10.79
C VAL A 125 -42.49 33.53 10.74
N ALA A 126 -41.24 33.10 10.96
CA ALA A 126 -40.06 33.78 10.48
C ALA A 126 -39.21 32.75 9.72
N THR A 127 -38.93 33.05 8.45
CA THR A 127 -37.92 32.41 7.59
C THR A 127 -36.71 31.95 8.41
N GLU A 128 -36.47 30.63 8.45
CA GLU A 128 -35.27 30.08 9.08
C GLU A 128 -34.04 30.68 8.40
N ALA A 129 -33.34 31.51 9.18
CA ALA A 129 -32.01 31.97 8.85
C ALA A 129 -31.09 30.75 8.77
N ARG A 130 -30.55 30.48 7.59
CA ARG A 130 -29.35 29.66 7.44
C ARG A 130 -28.26 30.26 8.32
N ILE A 131 -27.93 29.60 9.42
CA ILE A 131 -26.71 29.93 10.17
C ILE A 131 -25.53 29.37 9.36
N GLU A 132 -24.95 30.22 8.51
CA GLU A 132 -23.61 30.02 8.00
C GLU A 132 -22.63 30.13 9.18
N VAL A 133 -22.22 28.98 9.73
CA VAL A 133 -21.03 28.94 10.56
C VAL A 133 -19.82 29.07 9.63
N LYS A 134 -19.37 30.31 9.41
CA LYS A 134 -18.07 30.61 8.81
C LYS A 134 -16.96 30.32 9.82
N GLY A 135 -15.98 29.51 9.43
CA GLY A 135 -14.68 29.46 10.13
C GLY A 135 -14.39 28.24 11.02
N ILE A 136 -15.12 27.13 10.93
CA ILE A 136 -14.65 25.86 11.52
C ILE A 136 -13.84 25.12 10.45
N ALA A 137 -12.52 25.04 10.65
CA ALA A 137 -11.66 24.18 9.85
C ALA A 137 -12.19 22.74 9.93
N GLY A 138 -12.40 22.10 8.77
CA GLY A 138 -12.85 20.71 8.70
C GLY A 138 -11.87 19.73 9.37
N PRO A 139 -12.24 18.45 9.52
CA PRO A 139 -11.33 17.45 10.07
C PRO A 139 -10.03 17.40 9.24
N VAL A 140 -8.89 17.40 9.95
CA VAL A 140 -7.56 17.25 9.34
C VAL A 140 -7.25 15.77 9.23
N PHE A 141 -7.03 15.27 8.01
CA PHE A 141 -6.75 13.86 7.72
C PHE A 141 -5.25 13.62 7.65
N SER A 142 -4.72 12.65 8.40
CA SER A 142 -3.31 12.29 8.38
C SER A 142 -3.00 11.13 7.42
N ALA A 143 -1.73 10.98 7.08
CA ALA A 143 -1.24 9.76 6.47
C ALA A 143 -1.52 8.55 7.38
N ALA A 144 -1.74 7.38 6.77
CA ALA A 144 -1.80 6.12 7.50
C ALA A 144 -0.45 5.83 8.16
N SER A 145 -0.39 5.80 9.50
CA SER A 145 0.80 5.37 10.26
C SER A 145 0.84 3.86 10.46
N ASP A 146 -0.32 3.21 10.47
CA ASP A 146 -0.42 1.76 10.41
C ASP A 146 -0.22 1.37 8.94
N PRO A 147 0.81 0.56 8.65
CA PRO A 147 1.02 0.07 7.31
C PRO A 147 -0.25 -0.58 6.74
N ALA A 148 -1.01 -1.33 7.56
CA ALA A 148 -2.19 -2.08 7.14
C ALA A 148 -3.48 -1.22 7.02
N ALA A 149 -3.42 0.08 7.35
CA ALA A 149 -4.60 0.94 7.36
C ALA A 149 -5.17 1.22 5.96
N TRP A 150 -4.38 1.01 4.91
CA TRP A 150 -4.88 0.95 3.55
C TRP A 150 -4.43 -0.34 2.87
N ARG A 151 -5.39 -0.99 2.20
CA ARG A 151 -5.13 -2.16 1.36
C ARG A 151 -5.53 -1.83 -0.06
N TYR A 152 -4.63 -2.07 -1.00
CA TYR A 152 -4.95 -1.92 -2.41
C TYR A 152 -6.11 -2.84 -2.78
N ALA A 153 -7.14 -2.27 -3.41
CA ALA A 153 -8.26 -3.07 -3.90
C ALA A 153 -7.84 -3.86 -5.15
N LYS A 154 -8.55 -4.97 -5.43
CA LYS A 154 -8.32 -5.74 -6.66
C LYS A 154 -8.48 -4.85 -7.90
N GLY A 155 -7.43 -4.80 -8.72
CA GLY A 155 -7.38 -3.97 -9.93
C GLY A 155 -6.92 -2.52 -9.71
N GLU A 156 -6.59 -2.14 -8.47
CA GLU A 156 -5.87 -0.89 -8.21
C GLU A 156 -4.38 -1.08 -8.52
N LEU A 157 -3.76 -0.05 -9.13
CA LEU A 157 -2.33 -0.05 -9.37
C LEU A 157 -1.59 0.16 -8.06
N ARG A 158 -0.70 -0.76 -7.73
CA ARG A 158 0.21 -0.64 -6.59
C ARG A 158 1.37 0.28 -6.93
N GLN A 159 1.80 1.11 -6.00
CA GLN A 159 2.84 2.09 -6.25
C GLN A 159 4.23 1.57 -5.86
N ARG A 160 5.13 1.44 -6.85
CA ARG A 160 6.57 1.24 -6.62
C ARG A 160 7.22 2.60 -6.40
N MET A 161 7.76 2.81 -5.20
CA MET A 161 8.35 4.08 -4.74
C MET A 161 9.87 4.03 -4.75
N ASP A 162 10.51 5.20 -4.77
CA ASP A 162 11.94 5.31 -4.47
C ASP A 162 12.18 4.73 -3.06
N VAL A 163 13.16 3.86 -2.91
CA VAL A 163 13.56 3.26 -1.63
C VAL A 163 13.78 4.30 -0.53
N ASP A 164 14.16 5.51 -0.92
CA ASP A 164 14.50 6.59 0.01
C ASP A 164 13.33 7.38 0.56
N VAL A 165 12.21 7.35 -0.14
CA VAL A 165 10.99 8.00 0.35
C VAL A 165 10.15 7.07 1.21
N LEU A 166 10.53 5.78 1.29
CA LEU A 166 9.85 4.83 2.15
C LEU A 166 9.96 5.26 3.62
N ASP A 167 8.83 5.22 4.32
CA ASP A 167 8.83 5.35 5.76
C ASP A 167 9.37 4.08 6.45
N ASP A 168 9.62 4.15 7.76
CA ASP A 168 10.20 3.04 8.52
C ASP A 168 9.31 1.79 8.52
N ALA A 169 8.00 1.98 8.46
CA ALA A 169 7.03 0.90 8.53
C ALA A 169 6.93 0.17 7.17
N GLN A 170 7.04 0.90 6.05
CA GLN A 170 7.20 0.36 4.71
C GLN A 170 8.53 -0.38 4.55
N LYS A 171 9.64 0.19 5.06
CA LYS A 171 10.95 -0.51 5.09
C LYS A 171 10.87 -1.80 5.88
N GLU A 172 10.19 -1.80 7.04
CA GLU A 172 10.05 -3.01 7.86
C GLU A 172 9.17 -4.08 7.21
N ARG A 173 8.11 -3.69 6.49
CA ARG A 173 7.33 -4.64 5.67
C ARG A 173 8.17 -5.33 4.62
N LEU A 174 9.00 -4.56 3.91
CA LEU A 174 9.91 -5.10 2.92
C LEU A 174 10.87 -6.10 3.57
N ARG A 175 11.50 -5.72 4.70
CA ARG A 175 12.36 -6.63 5.47
C ARG A 175 11.63 -7.89 5.90
N TYR A 176 10.40 -7.75 6.41
CA TYR A 176 9.57 -8.87 6.84
C TYR A 176 9.30 -9.84 5.69
N ALA A 177 8.86 -9.34 4.53
CA ALA A 177 8.59 -10.18 3.36
C ALA A 177 9.84 -10.96 2.92
N PHE A 178 11.01 -10.32 2.86
CA PHE A 178 12.28 -11.00 2.58
C PHE A 178 12.63 -12.07 3.62
N ARG A 179 12.44 -11.80 4.93
CA ARG A 179 12.67 -12.81 5.98
C ARG A 179 11.78 -14.03 5.79
N GLU A 180 10.51 -13.85 5.41
CA GLU A 180 9.61 -14.97 5.14
C GLU A 180 10.10 -15.79 3.93
N LEU A 181 10.53 -15.15 2.83
CA LEU A 181 11.12 -15.88 1.70
C LEU A 181 12.39 -16.64 2.09
N TYR A 182 13.25 -16.09 2.94
CA TYR A 182 14.44 -16.79 3.44
C TYR A 182 14.10 -18.01 4.30
N LYS A 183 13.05 -17.94 5.13
CA LYS A 183 12.59 -19.08 5.93
C LYS A 183 12.17 -20.27 5.07
N LEU A 184 11.74 -20.02 3.84
CA LEU A 184 11.41 -21.06 2.86
C LEU A 184 12.64 -21.74 2.24
N ASN A 185 13.85 -21.19 2.35
CA ASN A 185 15.06 -21.77 1.75
C ASN A 185 15.38 -23.19 2.25
N LYS A 186 14.88 -23.57 3.43
CA LYS A 186 14.97 -24.94 3.94
C LYS A 186 14.16 -25.96 3.12
N TRP A 187 13.18 -25.49 2.35
CA TRP A 187 12.32 -26.29 1.48
C TRP A 187 12.75 -26.10 0.02
N VAL A 188 13.71 -26.91 -0.43
CA VAL A 188 14.31 -26.80 -1.78
C VAL A 188 13.26 -26.85 -2.91
N GLY A 189 12.12 -27.49 -2.69
CA GLY A 189 11.02 -27.56 -3.68
C GLY A 189 10.03 -26.38 -3.65
N ASP A 190 10.08 -25.49 -2.65
CA ASP A 190 9.16 -24.35 -2.62
C ASP A 190 9.63 -23.29 -3.62
N LYS A 191 8.84 -23.09 -4.69
CA LYS A 191 9.12 -22.12 -5.76
C LYS A 191 9.25 -20.68 -5.25
N ARG A 192 8.66 -20.36 -4.10
CA ARG A 192 8.70 -19.02 -3.49
C ARG A 192 9.93 -18.83 -2.61
N SER A 193 10.71 -19.88 -2.34
CA SER A 193 11.95 -19.71 -1.60
C SER A 193 12.84 -18.71 -2.33
N TYR A 194 13.49 -17.83 -1.57
CA TYR A 194 14.35 -16.80 -2.14
C TYR A 194 15.44 -17.40 -3.03
N ASN A 195 16.01 -18.53 -2.61
CA ASN A 195 17.03 -19.23 -3.39
C ASN A 195 16.51 -19.72 -4.75
N ASN A 196 15.27 -20.22 -4.82
CA ASN A 196 14.68 -20.66 -6.09
C ASN A 196 14.34 -19.47 -6.98
N LEU A 197 13.84 -18.37 -6.40
CA LEU A 197 13.58 -17.14 -7.13
C LEU A 197 14.89 -16.59 -7.72
N ALA A 198 15.94 -16.45 -6.91
CA ALA A 198 17.26 -15.99 -7.36
C ALA A 198 17.88 -16.92 -8.43
N LEU A 199 17.67 -18.24 -8.31
CA LEU A 199 18.16 -19.23 -9.26
C LEU A 199 17.55 -19.08 -10.67
N ILE A 200 16.37 -18.48 -10.79
CA ILE A 200 15.76 -18.20 -12.10
C ILE A 200 16.70 -17.32 -12.93
N HIS A 201 17.22 -16.24 -12.34
CA HIS A 201 18.19 -15.38 -13.02
C HIS A 201 19.45 -16.14 -13.43
N GLN A 202 20.04 -16.90 -12.51
CA GLN A 202 21.26 -17.67 -12.79
C GLN A 202 21.10 -18.61 -14.01
N ASN A 203 19.92 -19.19 -14.23
CA ASN A 203 19.70 -20.19 -15.29
C ASN A 203 19.01 -19.64 -16.55
N HIS A 204 18.25 -18.55 -16.44
CA HIS A 204 17.35 -18.08 -17.49
C HIS A 204 17.47 -16.60 -17.82
N CYS A 205 18.35 -15.84 -17.15
CA CYS A 205 18.47 -14.41 -17.40
C CYS A 205 18.82 -14.11 -18.86
N GLN A 206 18.32 -12.96 -19.32
CA GLN A 206 18.49 -12.48 -20.68
C GLN A 206 19.33 -11.21 -20.62
N HIS A 207 20.49 -11.20 -21.29
CA HIS A 207 21.42 -10.07 -21.31
C HIS A 207 22.01 -9.92 -22.71
N GLY A 208 22.33 -8.70 -23.10
CA GLY A 208 23.02 -8.42 -24.37
C GLY A 208 22.15 -8.46 -25.61
N TRP A 209 20.83 -8.42 -25.45
CA TRP A 209 19.88 -8.46 -26.57
C TRP A 209 18.51 -7.94 -26.17
N GLU A 210 17.60 -7.78 -27.15
CA GLU A 210 16.30 -7.09 -27.00
C GLU A 210 15.35 -7.67 -25.94
N ARG A 211 15.56 -8.91 -25.48
CA ARG A 211 14.73 -9.54 -24.44
C ARG A 211 15.14 -9.16 -23.02
N PHE A 212 16.22 -8.41 -22.84
CA PHE A 212 16.71 -7.96 -21.53
C PHE A 212 15.62 -7.25 -20.71
N LEU A 213 15.01 -6.17 -21.26
CA LEU A 213 14.02 -5.38 -20.52
C LEU A 213 12.70 -6.14 -20.28
N PRO A 214 12.07 -6.78 -21.30
CA PRO A 214 10.87 -7.57 -21.09
C PRO A 214 11.04 -8.69 -20.06
N TRP A 215 12.18 -9.40 -20.09
CA TRP A 215 12.42 -10.51 -19.18
C TRP A 215 12.58 -10.05 -17.72
N HIS A 216 13.35 -8.98 -17.48
CA HIS A 216 13.54 -8.47 -16.12
C HIS A 216 12.28 -7.82 -15.54
N ARG A 217 11.40 -7.22 -16.36
CA ARG A 217 10.07 -6.75 -15.94
C ARG A 217 9.22 -7.90 -15.37
N VAL A 218 9.14 -9.02 -16.09
CA VAL A 218 8.42 -10.22 -15.62
C VAL A 218 9.08 -10.78 -14.36
N TYR A 219 10.41 -10.82 -14.33
CA TYR A 219 11.14 -11.33 -13.18
C TYR A 219 10.85 -10.53 -11.90
N LEU A 220 10.84 -9.20 -11.99
CA LEU A 220 10.44 -8.31 -10.88
C LEU A 220 9.00 -8.57 -10.46
N TYR A 221 8.09 -8.72 -11.41
CA TYR A 221 6.69 -9.00 -11.11
C TYR A 221 6.51 -10.32 -10.35
N GLU A 222 7.09 -11.42 -10.84
CA GLU A 222 6.99 -12.75 -10.22
C GLU A 222 7.62 -12.78 -8.82
N PHE A 223 8.73 -12.08 -8.64
CA PHE A 223 9.34 -11.92 -7.32
C PHE A 223 8.46 -11.10 -6.37
N GLU A 224 7.89 -10.00 -6.84
CA GLU A 224 6.96 -9.17 -6.07
C GLU A 224 5.68 -9.93 -5.69
N GLN A 225 5.15 -10.79 -6.58
CA GLN A 225 4.04 -11.69 -6.24
C GLN A 225 4.40 -12.64 -5.10
N ALA A 226 5.61 -13.22 -5.10
CA ALA A 226 6.07 -14.07 -4.01
C ALA A 226 6.21 -13.32 -2.67
N LEU A 227 6.64 -12.05 -2.70
CA LEU A 227 6.63 -11.19 -1.51
C LEU A 227 5.19 -10.93 -1.01
N GLN A 228 4.26 -10.70 -1.94
CA GLN A 228 2.86 -10.39 -1.65
C GLN A 228 2.06 -11.56 -1.06
N ASP A 229 2.50 -12.81 -1.25
CA ASP A 229 1.97 -13.98 -0.54
C ASP A 229 2.11 -13.85 0.99
N PHE A 230 3.10 -13.09 1.47
CA PHE A 230 3.36 -12.86 2.90
C PHE A 230 2.96 -11.44 3.35
N CYS A 231 3.12 -10.45 2.48
CA CYS A 231 2.76 -9.07 2.76
C CYS A 231 2.01 -8.48 1.55
N PRO A 232 0.66 -8.60 1.47
CA PRO A 232 -0.11 -8.27 0.27
C PRO A 232 0.05 -6.85 -0.29
N ASP A 233 0.41 -5.89 0.57
CA ASP A 233 0.58 -4.48 0.23
C ASP A 233 2.04 -4.08 -0.02
N VAL A 234 3.00 -5.02 0.06
CA VAL A 234 4.40 -4.73 -0.25
C VAL A 234 4.58 -4.53 -1.74
N THR A 235 5.35 -3.51 -2.10
CA THR A 235 5.82 -3.26 -3.45
C THR A 235 7.34 -3.26 -3.47
N MET A 236 7.91 -3.67 -4.59
CA MET A 236 9.34 -3.59 -4.81
C MET A 236 9.73 -2.12 -5.02
N PRO A 237 10.55 -1.51 -4.13
CA PRO A 237 11.02 -0.16 -4.38
C PRO A 237 12.05 -0.14 -5.50
N TRP A 238 12.29 1.03 -6.05
CA TRP A 238 13.38 1.28 -6.99
C TRP A 238 14.44 2.17 -6.34
N TRP A 239 15.69 2.04 -6.79
CA TRP A 239 16.81 2.84 -6.30
C TRP A 239 17.21 3.90 -7.32
N ASP A 240 16.98 5.18 -7.02
CA ASP A 240 17.47 6.31 -7.83
C ASP A 240 18.97 6.51 -7.68
N PHE A 241 19.77 5.56 -8.17
CA PHE A 241 21.24 5.61 -8.07
C PHE A 241 21.88 6.90 -8.62
N PRO A 242 21.36 7.63 -9.63
CA PRO A 242 21.96 8.89 -10.08
C PRO A 242 21.66 10.09 -9.17
N ALA A 243 20.83 9.92 -8.13
CA ALA A 243 20.45 11.02 -7.25
C ALA A 243 21.68 11.62 -6.54
N THR A 244 21.73 12.95 -6.45
CA THR A 244 22.88 13.73 -5.92
C THR A 244 23.27 13.45 -4.47
N ARG A 245 22.41 12.75 -3.72
CA ARG A 245 22.73 12.22 -2.39
C ARG A 245 23.78 11.11 -2.43
N TYR A 246 23.85 10.38 -3.55
CA TYR A 246 24.85 9.36 -3.79
C TYR A 246 26.15 10.01 -4.25
N LYS A 247 27.18 9.91 -3.41
CA LYS A 247 28.49 10.55 -3.62
C LYS A 247 29.59 9.49 -3.66
N PRO A 248 29.67 8.71 -4.75
CA PRO A 248 30.63 7.62 -4.86
C PRO A 248 32.08 8.10 -4.90
N GLU A 249 32.34 9.39 -5.19
CA GLU A 249 33.67 10.02 -5.15
C GLU A 249 34.29 10.11 -3.76
N ASP A 250 33.48 10.10 -2.69
CA ASP A 250 33.94 10.00 -1.31
C ASP A 250 33.18 8.86 -0.60
N PRO A 251 33.51 7.60 -0.89
CA PRO A 251 32.72 6.48 -0.37
C PRO A 251 32.88 6.25 1.13
N ALA A 252 33.88 6.87 1.77
CA ALA A 252 34.07 6.79 3.22
C ALA A 252 33.10 7.71 3.98
N ASN A 253 32.84 8.92 3.44
CA ASN A 253 31.94 9.90 4.07
C ASN A 253 30.61 10.09 3.31
N GLY A 254 30.48 9.50 2.13
CA GLY A 254 29.33 9.63 1.24
C GLY A 254 28.27 8.55 1.49
N ALA A 255 27.01 8.92 1.27
CA ALA A 255 25.93 7.94 1.24
C ALA A 255 26.00 7.18 -0.07
N ILE A 256 26.70 6.04 -0.11
CA ILE A 256 26.88 5.26 -1.34
C ILE A 256 25.78 4.20 -1.56
N LEU A 257 25.03 3.88 -0.51
CA LEU A 257 23.91 2.93 -0.55
C LEU A 257 22.68 3.52 0.12
N PRO A 258 21.46 3.11 -0.28
CA PRO A 258 20.26 3.48 0.44
C PRO A 258 20.31 2.95 1.88
N ASP A 259 19.85 3.73 2.84
CA ASP A 259 19.88 3.37 4.26
C ASP A 259 19.14 2.07 4.56
N ALA A 260 18.07 1.78 3.81
CA ALA A 260 17.30 0.53 3.91
C ALA A 260 18.17 -0.74 3.72
N PHE A 261 19.27 -0.63 2.97
CA PHE A 261 20.16 -1.72 2.59
C PHE A 261 21.48 -1.74 3.38
N LYS A 262 21.71 -0.78 4.28
CA LYS A 262 22.87 -0.73 5.18
C LYS A 262 22.71 -1.71 6.34
N GLY A 263 23.83 -2.26 6.82
CA GLY A 263 23.85 -3.12 7.99
C GLY A 263 23.68 -2.30 9.25
N PHE A 264 22.97 -2.83 10.24
CA PHE A 264 22.88 -2.26 11.59
C PHE A 264 22.59 -3.37 12.60
N LEU A 265 22.79 -3.09 13.88
CA LEU A 265 22.36 -3.97 14.97
C LEU A 265 21.16 -3.39 15.69
N THR A 266 20.15 -4.22 15.95
CA THR A 266 19.05 -3.90 16.87
C THR A 266 19.43 -4.19 18.32
N GLU A 267 18.69 -3.64 19.26
CA GLU A 267 18.82 -4.00 20.69
C GLU A 267 18.65 -5.52 20.94
N SER A 268 17.76 -6.17 20.18
CA SER A 268 17.58 -7.62 20.23
C SER A 268 18.84 -8.37 19.76
N SER A 269 19.41 -7.93 18.63
CA SER A 269 20.62 -8.53 18.06
C SER A 269 21.83 -8.34 18.97
N VAL A 270 21.96 -7.15 19.58
CA VAL A 270 22.98 -6.85 20.59
C VAL A 270 22.86 -7.77 21.80
N ARG A 271 21.64 -8.01 22.29
CA ARG A 271 21.40 -8.94 23.41
C ARG A 271 21.82 -10.36 23.04
N SER A 272 21.39 -10.85 21.88
CA SER A 272 21.77 -12.17 21.35
C SER A 272 23.29 -12.33 21.23
N LEU A 273 24.00 -11.30 20.76
CA LEU A 273 25.47 -11.34 20.68
C LEU A 273 26.11 -11.37 22.07
N ARG A 274 25.61 -10.60 23.04
CA ARG A 274 26.11 -10.63 24.43
C ARG A 274 25.91 -11.98 25.10
N ASP A 275 24.78 -12.64 24.86
CA ASP A 275 24.50 -14.00 25.36
C ASP A 275 25.52 -15.03 24.80
N HIS A 276 26.15 -14.70 23.67
CA HIS A 276 27.22 -15.49 23.05
C HIS A 276 28.63 -14.96 23.34
N GLY A 277 28.79 -14.15 24.38
CA GLY A 277 30.10 -13.71 24.88
C GLY A 277 30.64 -12.44 24.27
N PHE A 278 29.89 -11.72 23.43
CA PHE A 278 30.33 -10.40 22.95
C PHE A 278 30.40 -9.39 24.11
N PRO A 279 31.44 -8.54 24.19
CA PRO A 279 31.60 -7.56 25.26
C PRO A 279 30.44 -6.58 25.36
N ALA A 280 30.18 -6.03 26.55
CA ALA A 280 29.13 -5.04 26.76
C ALA A 280 29.24 -3.82 25.81
N LYS A 281 30.46 -3.47 25.37
CA LYS A 281 30.71 -2.41 24.40
C LYS A 281 30.00 -2.60 23.06
N ILE A 282 29.61 -3.81 22.67
CA ILE A 282 28.81 -4.04 21.44
C ILE A 282 27.50 -3.23 21.43
N GLY A 283 26.95 -2.90 22.60
CA GLY A 283 25.76 -2.08 22.71
C GLY A 283 25.93 -0.63 22.26
N THR A 284 27.16 -0.10 22.19
CA THR A 284 27.39 1.26 21.67
C THR A 284 27.22 1.35 20.15
N LEU A 285 27.12 0.20 19.46
CA LEU A 285 26.98 0.11 18.02
C LEU A 285 25.53 -0.08 17.56
N ALA A 286 24.58 -0.21 18.49
CA ALA A 286 23.16 -0.34 18.17
C ALA A 286 22.68 0.86 17.33
N GLY A 287 21.96 0.59 16.24
CA GLY A 287 21.41 1.61 15.34
C GLY A 287 22.42 2.32 14.43
N GLN A 288 23.73 2.06 14.53
CA GLN A 288 24.70 2.60 13.57
C GLN A 288 24.53 1.91 12.21
N LEU A 289 24.65 2.69 11.13
CA LEU A 289 24.49 2.21 9.76
C LEU A 289 25.86 1.97 9.10
N TRP A 290 26.02 0.81 8.46
CA TRP A 290 27.23 0.43 7.72
C TRP A 290 26.91 0.09 6.26
N ALA A 291 27.54 0.77 5.33
CA ALA A 291 27.34 0.59 3.90
C ALA A 291 27.95 -0.71 3.35
N ASN A 292 28.96 -1.27 4.02
CA ASN A 292 29.57 -2.52 3.59
C ASN A 292 29.97 -3.38 4.80
N PRO A 293 30.20 -4.69 4.61
CA PRO A 293 30.64 -5.59 5.68
C PRO A 293 31.92 -5.13 6.37
N THR A 294 32.86 -4.53 5.63
CA THR A 294 34.13 -4.02 6.19
C THR A 294 33.89 -2.98 7.28
N GLN A 295 33.02 -2.00 7.04
CA GLN A 295 32.67 -0.97 8.04
C GLN A 295 32.07 -1.59 9.31
N ALA A 296 31.19 -2.58 9.16
CA ALA A 296 30.59 -3.28 10.30
C ALA A 296 31.65 -4.06 11.10
N TYR A 297 32.55 -4.77 10.40
CA TYR A 297 33.61 -5.53 11.05
C TYR A 297 34.65 -4.63 11.73
N ASP A 298 35.03 -3.50 11.11
CA ASP A 298 35.94 -2.53 11.71
C ASP A 298 35.34 -1.90 12.97
N ALA A 299 34.04 -1.55 12.94
CA ALA A 299 33.33 -1.02 14.11
C ALA A 299 33.29 -2.05 15.26
N VAL A 300 32.93 -3.30 14.97
CA VAL A 300 32.87 -4.37 15.98
C VAL A 300 34.27 -4.71 16.50
N SER A 301 35.27 -4.84 15.63
CA SER A 301 36.66 -5.06 16.02
C SER A 301 37.19 -3.92 16.89
N GLY A 302 36.86 -2.67 16.58
CA GLY A 302 37.24 -1.51 17.40
C GLY A 302 36.57 -1.51 18.79
N ALA A 303 35.31 -1.93 18.88
CA ALA A 303 34.58 -1.95 20.15
C ALA A 303 34.89 -3.20 21.01
N CYS A 304 35.06 -4.36 20.38
CA CYS A 304 35.08 -5.67 21.05
C CYS A 304 36.41 -6.42 20.93
N GLY A 305 37.24 -6.11 19.92
CA GLY A 305 38.47 -6.82 19.58
C GLY A 305 38.34 -7.71 18.34
N LYS A 306 39.47 -8.04 17.71
CA LYS A 306 39.54 -8.76 16.42
C LYS A 306 38.93 -10.17 16.47
N ASP A 307 39.04 -10.86 17.61
CA ASP A 307 38.50 -12.22 17.77
C ASP A 307 36.97 -12.30 17.58
N TYR A 308 36.26 -11.17 17.67
CA TYR A 308 34.81 -11.09 17.48
C TYR A 308 34.37 -10.89 16.03
N VAL A 309 35.32 -10.74 15.11
CA VAL A 309 35.08 -10.67 13.66
C VAL A 309 35.78 -11.79 12.89
N GLU A 310 36.22 -12.83 13.60
CA GLU A 310 36.85 -14.02 13.04
C GLU A 310 36.09 -15.31 13.43
N GLY A 311 36.33 -16.38 12.68
CA GLY A 311 35.82 -17.73 12.99
C GLY A 311 34.32 -17.77 13.26
N GLU A 312 33.93 -18.42 14.36
CA GLU A 312 32.53 -18.61 14.73
C GLU A 312 31.86 -17.30 15.20
N ASN A 313 32.63 -16.39 15.82
CA ASN A 313 32.10 -15.09 16.23
C ASN A 313 31.71 -14.24 15.02
N ARG A 314 32.49 -14.30 13.93
CA ARG A 314 32.12 -13.65 12.66
C ARG A 314 30.78 -14.15 12.13
N LYS A 315 30.54 -15.47 12.16
CA LYS A 315 29.27 -16.05 11.71
C LYS A 315 28.11 -15.55 12.56
N ARG A 316 28.27 -15.54 13.88
CA ARG A 316 27.27 -14.99 14.81
C ARG A 316 26.97 -13.52 14.56
N LEU A 317 28.01 -12.72 14.26
CA LEU A 317 27.84 -11.32 13.88
C LEU A 317 27.06 -11.17 12.57
N ILE A 318 27.41 -11.95 11.54
CA ILE A 318 26.67 -11.97 10.26
C ILE A 318 25.21 -12.35 10.48
N ASP A 319 24.94 -13.34 11.33
CA ASP A 319 23.58 -13.78 11.65
C ASP A 319 22.78 -12.68 12.35
N ALA A 320 23.40 -11.99 13.31
CA ALA A 320 22.80 -10.86 14.00
C ALA A 320 22.51 -9.68 13.05
N LEU A 321 23.40 -9.40 12.10
CA LEU A 321 23.18 -8.35 11.08
C LEU A 321 22.04 -8.72 10.12
N LEU A 322 21.96 -9.98 9.69
CA LEU A 322 20.87 -10.47 8.82
C LEU A 322 19.51 -10.51 9.55
N GLU A 323 19.51 -10.82 10.85
CA GLU A 323 18.31 -10.76 11.69
C GLU A 323 17.81 -9.31 11.84
N ALA A 324 18.74 -8.39 12.10
CA ALA A 324 18.44 -6.96 12.21
C ALA A 324 17.94 -6.37 10.89
N ASN A 325 18.59 -6.71 9.77
CA ASN A 325 18.22 -6.24 8.44
C ASN A 325 18.35 -7.33 7.39
N SER A 326 17.22 -7.90 6.96
CA SER A 326 17.16 -8.92 5.90
C SER A 326 17.51 -8.41 4.50
N LEU A 327 17.62 -7.09 4.31
CA LEU A 327 18.05 -6.45 3.06
C LEU A 327 19.57 -6.21 3.03
N TRP A 328 20.25 -6.30 4.17
CA TRP A 328 21.70 -6.28 4.24
C TRP A 328 22.28 -7.61 3.72
N TYR A 329 23.48 -7.56 3.14
CA TYR A 329 24.11 -8.71 2.52
C TYR A 329 25.62 -8.78 2.81
N PRO A 330 26.14 -9.90 3.33
CA PRO A 330 27.54 -10.02 3.77
C PRO A 330 28.56 -10.12 2.63
N LEU A 331 28.11 -10.34 1.39
CA LEU A 331 28.96 -10.46 0.21
C LEU A 331 28.77 -9.29 -0.76
N ARG A 332 28.42 -8.12 -0.22
CA ARG A 332 28.26 -6.87 -0.97
C ARG A 332 29.41 -5.92 -0.63
N TYR A 333 30.35 -5.75 -1.56
CA TYR A 333 31.55 -4.92 -1.36
C TYR A 333 31.44 -3.60 -2.12
N SER A 334 30.32 -2.90 -1.96
CA SER A 334 29.99 -1.71 -2.76
C SER A 334 31.09 -0.66 -2.69
N SER A 335 31.49 -0.15 -3.85
CA SER A 335 32.60 0.80 -4.06
C SER A 335 34.01 0.31 -3.70
N GLN A 336 34.20 -0.91 -3.20
CA GLN A 336 35.50 -1.38 -2.71
C GLN A 336 36.35 -2.00 -3.83
N PHE A 337 37.64 -1.68 -3.83
CA PHE A 337 38.61 -2.24 -4.78
C PHE A 337 40.00 -2.43 -4.15
N GLY A 338 40.32 -3.66 -3.72
CA GLY A 338 41.60 -3.98 -3.10
C GLY A 338 41.86 -3.14 -1.84
N LYS A 339 42.95 -2.37 -1.82
CA LYS A 339 43.29 -1.45 -0.72
C LYS A 339 42.66 -0.04 -0.84
N GLY A 340 41.92 0.21 -1.92
CA GLY A 340 41.27 1.50 -2.18
C GLY A 340 39.82 1.31 -2.60
N THR A 341 39.31 2.27 -3.36
CA THR A 341 37.92 2.28 -3.85
C THR A 341 37.92 2.16 -5.37
N ILE A 342 36.81 1.70 -5.92
CA ILE A 342 36.55 1.66 -7.37
C ILE A 342 36.87 3.03 -7.99
N ASN A 343 36.34 4.12 -7.40
CA ASN A 343 36.50 5.45 -7.97
C ASN A 343 37.93 5.99 -7.86
N THR A 344 38.66 5.64 -6.80
CA THR A 344 40.04 6.12 -6.62
C THR A 344 41.08 5.30 -7.36
N VAL A 345 40.82 4.01 -7.60
CA VAL A 345 41.82 3.09 -8.18
C VAL A 345 41.60 2.86 -9.67
N ILE A 346 40.34 2.73 -10.11
CA ILE A 346 40.01 2.46 -11.52
C ILE A 346 39.37 3.66 -12.22
N HIS A 347 39.19 4.80 -11.53
CA HIS A 347 38.55 6.01 -12.08
C HIS A 347 37.21 5.73 -12.75
N TYR A 348 36.40 4.90 -12.08
CA TYR A 348 35.14 4.45 -12.63
C TYR A 348 34.09 5.55 -12.65
N HIS A 349 33.37 5.67 -13.77
CA HIS A 349 32.26 6.61 -13.92
C HIS A 349 31.00 5.99 -13.33
N TYR A 350 30.55 6.53 -12.21
CA TYR A 350 29.27 6.14 -11.62
C TYR A 350 28.12 6.91 -12.31
N PRO A 351 26.94 6.30 -12.50
CA PRO A 351 25.88 6.92 -13.29
C PRO A 351 25.44 8.28 -12.73
N ALA A 352 25.54 9.31 -13.57
CA ALA A 352 25.05 10.65 -13.31
C ALA A 352 23.69 10.87 -13.99
N GLN A 353 22.98 11.94 -13.59
CA GLN A 353 21.67 12.25 -14.17
C GLN A 353 21.78 12.55 -15.68
N GLU A 354 22.87 13.18 -16.10
CA GLU A 354 23.16 13.51 -17.50
C GLU A 354 23.27 12.24 -18.37
N ASP A 355 23.89 11.17 -17.85
CA ASP A 355 23.97 9.89 -18.57
C ASP A 355 22.58 9.29 -18.79
N ILE A 356 21.73 9.36 -17.76
CA ILE A 356 20.35 8.88 -17.84
C ILE A 356 19.54 9.67 -18.86
N ASP A 357 19.70 11.00 -18.86
CA ASP A 357 19.00 11.88 -19.81
C ASP A 357 19.45 11.60 -21.26
N GLU A 358 20.74 11.33 -21.49
CA GLU A 358 21.26 10.91 -22.79
C GLU A 358 20.65 9.57 -23.25
N ILE A 359 20.61 8.57 -22.37
CA ILE A 359 20.00 7.27 -22.67
C ILE A 359 18.50 7.40 -22.96
N LEU A 360 17.78 8.21 -22.17
CA LEU A 360 16.35 8.45 -22.39
C LEU A 360 16.06 9.20 -23.71
N SER A 361 17.04 9.89 -24.27
CA SER A 361 16.91 10.58 -25.57
C SER A 361 17.03 9.66 -26.80
N LEU A 362 17.46 8.41 -26.60
CA LEU A 362 17.62 7.44 -27.68
C LEU A 362 16.28 7.14 -28.34
N ARG A 363 16.22 7.13 -29.67
CA ARG A 363 14.93 7.09 -30.39
C ARG A 363 14.39 5.70 -30.66
N THR A 364 15.27 4.69 -30.69
CA THR A 364 14.91 3.34 -31.11
C THR A 364 15.06 2.36 -29.97
N PHE A 365 14.19 1.35 -29.92
CA PHE A 365 14.32 0.28 -28.93
C PHE A 365 15.65 -0.47 -29.10
N ARG A 366 16.15 -0.60 -30.34
CA ARG A 366 17.46 -1.21 -30.62
C ARG A 366 18.57 -0.56 -29.81
N ASP A 367 18.69 0.76 -29.88
CA ASP A 367 19.76 1.48 -29.19
C ASP A 367 19.47 1.52 -27.69
N PHE A 368 18.21 1.71 -27.29
CA PHE A 368 17.83 1.82 -25.89
C PHE A 368 17.93 0.47 -25.12
N GLY A 369 17.20 -0.55 -25.57
CA GLY A 369 17.02 -1.85 -24.93
C GLY A 369 17.67 -3.06 -25.63
N GLY A 370 18.25 -2.87 -26.82
CA GLY A 370 18.96 -3.91 -27.58
C GLY A 370 18.20 -4.39 -28.82
N GLY A 371 18.86 -5.10 -29.75
CA GLY A 371 18.18 -5.61 -30.95
C GLY A 371 19.04 -6.22 -32.07
N SER A 372 18.36 -6.90 -32.99
CA SER A 372 18.93 -7.90 -33.92
C SER A 372 19.50 -7.38 -35.25
N LEU A 373 19.38 -6.08 -35.56
CA LEU A 373 19.74 -5.52 -36.88
C LEU A 373 21.22 -5.67 -37.28
N TYR A 374 22.12 -5.98 -36.34
CA TYR A 374 23.50 -6.35 -36.62
C TYR A 374 24.07 -7.17 -35.45
N VAL A 375 23.86 -8.49 -35.47
CA VAL A 375 24.34 -9.46 -34.44
C VAL A 375 23.92 -9.05 -33.02
N ASP A 376 22.62 -9.14 -32.72
CA ASP A 376 22.02 -8.89 -31.39
C ASP A 376 22.85 -7.96 -30.49
N SER A 377 22.65 -6.65 -30.64
CA SER A 377 23.43 -5.65 -29.91
C SER A 377 22.85 -5.42 -28.52
N PHE A 378 23.75 -5.22 -27.55
CA PHE A 378 23.41 -4.65 -26.25
C PHE A 378 22.72 -3.29 -26.42
N GLY A 379 21.61 -3.08 -25.71
CA GLY A 379 21.07 -1.74 -25.51
C GLY A 379 22.00 -0.90 -24.63
N PHE A 380 21.98 0.42 -24.81
CA PHE A 380 22.73 1.33 -23.95
C PHE A 380 22.30 1.18 -22.50
N LEU A 381 21.00 1.00 -22.21
CA LEU A 381 20.52 0.86 -20.83
C LEU A 381 21.07 -0.40 -20.12
N ASP A 382 21.26 -1.50 -20.85
CA ASP A 382 21.87 -2.76 -20.34
C ASP A 382 23.37 -2.55 -20.04
N GLN A 383 24.09 -1.86 -20.92
CA GLN A 383 25.51 -1.54 -20.72
C GLN A 383 25.70 -0.57 -19.56
N ASN A 384 24.97 0.55 -19.59
CA ASN A 384 25.02 1.61 -18.60
C ASN A 384 23.61 2.20 -18.45
N PRO A 385 23.06 2.32 -17.24
CA PRO A 385 23.70 2.11 -15.95
C PRO A 385 23.65 0.67 -15.44
N HIS A 386 22.94 -0.27 -16.08
CA HIS A 386 22.67 -1.60 -15.51
C HIS A 386 23.93 -2.39 -15.13
N ASN A 387 24.80 -2.76 -16.09
CA ASN A 387 26.03 -3.50 -15.77
C ASN A 387 26.93 -2.71 -14.83
N THR A 388 26.87 -1.39 -14.93
CA THR A 388 27.64 -0.50 -14.08
C THR A 388 27.26 -0.61 -12.60
N MET A 389 25.96 -0.65 -12.31
CA MET A 389 25.49 -0.86 -10.95
C MET A 389 25.83 -2.26 -10.41
N HIS A 390 25.84 -3.29 -11.27
CA HIS A 390 26.28 -4.64 -10.89
C HIS A 390 27.76 -4.67 -10.45
N ILE A 391 28.65 -4.11 -11.26
CA ILE A 391 30.08 -4.06 -10.98
C ILE A 391 30.36 -3.24 -9.72
N TRP A 392 29.74 -2.06 -9.62
CA TRP A 392 29.96 -1.13 -8.51
C TRP A 392 29.45 -1.67 -7.17
N THR A 393 28.27 -2.30 -7.14
CA THR A 393 27.71 -2.88 -5.91
C THR A 393 28.42 -4.16 -5.49
N GLY A 394 28.84 -4.98 -6.45
CA GLY A 394 29.56 -6.23 -6.21
C GLY A 394 30.96 -6.01 -5.67
N GLY A 395 31.71 -5.09 -6.30
CA GLY A 395 33.06 -4.69 -5.89
C GLY A 395 34.03 -5.85 -5.64
N MET A 396 35.17 -5.52 -5.04
CA MET A 396 36.21 -6.48 -4.69
C MET A 396 36.42 -6.48 -3.18
N ASN A 397 36.39 -7.68 -2.59
CA ASN A 397 36.58 -7.90 -1.18
C ASN A 397 37.99 -7.45 -0.72
N PRO A 398 38.10 -6.44 0.16
CA PRO A 398 39.39 -5.95 0.65
C PRO A 398 40.16 -6.99 1.50
N ALA A 399 39.45 -7.95 2.09
CA ALA A 399 40.00 -8.99 2.95
C ALA A 399 40.39 -10.27 2.19
N PHE A 400 40.23 -10.31 0.86
CA PHE A 400 40.52 -11.50 0.06
C PHE A 400 42.00 -11.91 0.15
N LYS A 401 42.24 -13.20 0.40
CA LYS A 401 43.58 -13.82 0.44
C LYS A 401 43.72 -14.78 -0.76
N THR A 402 44.87 -14.77 -1.43
CA THR A 402 45.16 -15.56 -2.66
C THR A 402 45.07 -17.08 -2.49
N SER A 403 44.97 -17.59 -1.26
CA SER A 403 44.76 -19.01 -0.94
C SER A 403 43.28 -19.41 -0.79
N ALA A 404 42.33 -18.48 -0.91
CA ALA A 404 40.91 -18.82 -0.98
C ALA A 404 40.61 -19.50 -2.33
N PRO A 405 39.77 -20.56 -2.37
CA PRO A 405 39.59 -21.35 -3.58
C PRO A 405 39.11 -20.46 -4.73
N ALA A 406 39.85 -20.51 -5.84
CA ALA A 406 39.65 -19.72 -7.05
C ALA A 406 38.32 -20.00 -7.79
N ASP A 407 37.41 -20.79 -7.20
CA ASP A 407 36.46 -21.61 -7.95
C ASP A 407 35.00 -21.43 -7.50
N ARG A 408 34.61 -20.24 -7.00
CA ARG A 408 33.19 -19.95 -6.72
C ARG A 408 32.42 -19.54 -7.98
N ASN A 409 33.07 -18.77 -8.87
CA ASN A 409 32.44 -18.22 -10.08
C ASN A 409 32.64 -19.10 -11.33
N SER A 410 33.61 -20.02 -11.34
CA SER A 410 33.80 -21.02 -12.41
C SER A 410 32.96 -22.29 -12.23
N ALA A 411 32.23 -22.42 -11.12
CA ALA A 411 31.55 -23.66 -10.73
C ALA A 411 30.04 -23.74 -11.03
N VAL A 412 29.44 -22.85 -11.83
CA VAL A 412 28.06 -23.08 -12.29
C VAL A 412 28.08 -24.06 -13.46
N ARG A 413 28.30 -25.33 -13.15
CA ARG A 413 28.02 -26.44 -14.07
C ARG A 413 26.54 -26.78 -13.97
N VAL A 414 25.80 -26.41 -15.00
CA VAL A 414 24.39 -26.79 -15.19
C VAL A 414 24.28 -28.32 -15.31
N ALA A 415 23.29 -28.91 -14.62
CA ALA A 415 23.00 -30.34 -14.46
C ALA A 415 23.75 -31.13 -13.34
N GLY A 416 24.31 -30.45 -12.33
CA GLY A 416 24.89 -31.04 -11.10
C GLY A 416 24.81 -30.10 -9.87
N ARG A 417 23.62 -29.49 -9.71
CA ARG A 417 23.27 -28.28 -8.94
C ARG A 417 23.83 -28.15 -7.51
N LYS A 418 24.51 -27.03 -7.19
CA LYS A 418 24.69 -26.50 -5.81
C LYS A 418 23.88 -25.20 -5.67
N PHE A 419 22.82 -25.22 -4.86
CA PHE A 419 22.10 -24.00 -4.46
C PHE A 419 23.00 -23.11 -3.61
N HIS A 420 22.81 -21.80 -3.67
CA HIS A 420 23.38 -20.89 -2.67
C HIS A 420 22.93 -21.36 -1.28
N GLN A 421 23.86 -21.81 -0.46
CA GLN A 421 23.60 -22.31 0.90
C GLN A 421 23.77 -21.19 1.92
N ARG A 422 23.29 -21.44 3.14
CA ARG A 422 23.56 -20.54 4.26
C ARG A 422 25.05 -20.32 4.48
N ASP A 423 25.84 -21.38 4.31
CA ASP A 423 27.30 -21.35 4.49
C ASP A 423 28.02 -20.45 3.48
N ASP A 424 27.44 -20.26 2.30
CA ASP A 424 28.03 -19.39 1.28
C ASP A 424 28.01 -17.92 1.76
N LEU A 425 27.06 -17.51 2.61
CA LEU A 425 27.03 -16.17 3.23
C LEU A 425 28.19 -15.91 4.20
N TYR A 426 28.85 -16.96 4.70
CA TYR A 426 30.03 -16.83 5.55
C TYR A 426 31.33 -16.86 4.75
N SER A 427 31.26 -17.07 3.43
CA SER A 427 32.45 -17.06 2.57
C SER A 427 33.07 -15.67 2.45
N GLU A 428 34.29 -15.63 1.91
CA GLU A 428 35.05 -14.40 1.66
C GLU A 428 35.59 -14.44 0.21
N PRO A 429 34.71 -14.44 -0.81
CA PRO A 429 35.12 -14.49 -2.20
C PRO A 429 35.89 -13.24 -2.60
N GLN A 430 36.61 -13.31 -3.73
CA GLN A 430 37.34 -12.16 -4.27
C GLN A 430 36.41 -11.00 -4.66
N PHE A 431 35.26 -11.33 -5.24
CA PHE A 431 34.26 -10.37 -5.71
C PHE A 431 32.93 -10.64 -5.03
N GLY A 432 32.14 -9.59 -4.81
CA GLY A 432 30.80 -9.73 -4.27
C GLY A 432 29.81 -10.27 -5.29
N ASP A 433 28.66 -10.73 -4.81
CA ASP A 433 27.72 -11.51 -5.62
C ASP A 433 27.11 -10.73 -6.77
N MET A 434 26.88 -9.41 -6.58
CA MET A 434 26.39 -8.51 -7.62
C MET A 434 27.34 -8.39 -8.83
N PHE A 435 28.63 -8.75 -8.68
CA PHE A 435 29.63 -8.65 -9.75
C PHE A 435 29.44 -9.72 -10.85
N SER A 436 28.71 -10.81 -10.56
CA SER A 436 28.48 -11.90 -11.51
C SER A 436 26.99 -12.11 -11.74
N ASN A 437 26.59 -12.22 -13.01
CA ASN A 437 25.22 -12.58 -13.39
C ASN A 437 24.76 -13.94 -12.83
N LEU A 438 25.70 -14.82 -12.48
CA LEU A 438 25.41 -16.13 -11.87
C LEU A 438 24.96 -16.02 -10.41
N THR A 439 25.34 -14.94 -9.71
CA THR A 439 25.10 -14.79 -8.27
C THR A 439 24.38 -13.51 -7.89
N ALA A 440 24.26 -12.52 -8.79
CA ALA A 440 23.79 -11.19 -8.46
C ALA A 440 22.38 -11.17 -7.84
N SER A 441 21.47 -12.01 -8.34
CA SER A 441 20.10 -12.12 -7.84
C SER A 441 19.98 -12.65 -6.41
N TYR A 442 21.06 -13.21 -5.83
CA TYR A 442 21.08 -13.62 -4.43
C TYR A 442 21.28 -12.42 -3.48
N ASP A 443 21.82 -11.30 -3.95
CA ASP A 443 21.90 -10.06 -3.18
C ASP A 443 20.55 -9.31 -3.27
N PRO A 444 19.88 -8.98 -2.14
CA PRO A 444 18.63 -8.22 -2.14
C PRO A 444 18.67 -6.87 -2.87
N ILE A 445 19.84 -6.25 -3.04
CA ILE A 445 19.96 -4.98 -3.76
C ILE A 445 19.77 -5.13 -5.27
N PHE A 446 19.85 -6.36 -5.79
CA PHE A 446 19.52 -6.67 -7.18
C PHE A 446 18.15 -6.10 -7.57
N TRP A 447 17.15 -6.30 -6.71
CA TRP A 447 15.75 -6.01 -7.05
C TRP A 447 15.48 -4.50 -7.21
N PRO A 448 15.92 -3.60 -6.31
CA PRO A 448 15.76 -2.17 -6.54
C PRO A 448 16.59 -1.60 -7.69
N VAL A 449 17.76 -2.19 -8.00
CA VAL A 449 18.53 -1.82 -9.21
C VAL A 449 17.69 -2.10 -10.44
N HIS A 450 17.20 -3.34 -10.57
CA HIS A 450 16.37 -3.75 -11.71
C HIS A 450 15.03 -3.04 -11.76
N ALA A 451 14.41 -2.74 -10.61
CA ALA A 451 13.20 -1.94 -10.56
C ALA A 451 13.43 -0.51 -11.10
N ASN A 452 14.63 0.06 -10.93
CA ASN A 452 14.98 1.35 -11.54
C ASN A 452 15.24 1.20 -13.05
N ILE A 453 15.85 0.10 -13.51
CA ILE A 453 16.00 -0.18 -14.95
C ILE A 453 14.61 -0.29 -15.62
N ASP A 454 13.68 -1.02 -15.01
CA ASP A 454 12.31 -1.16 -15.49
C ASP A 454 11.56 0.18 -15.51
N ARG A 455 11.75 1.00 -14.48
CA ARG A 455 11.23 2.37 -14.40
C ARG A 455 11.76 3.24 -15.55
N LEU A 456 13.06 3.22 -15.82
CA LEU A 456 13.65 3.98 -16.92
C LEU A 456 13.10 3.52 -18.27
N TRP A 457 12.88 2.22 -18.45
CA TRP A 457 12.19 1.71 -19.64
C TRP A 457 10.76 2.24 -19.74
N TRP A 458 9.99 2.20 -18.66
CA TRP A 458 8.64 2.78 -18.65
C TRP A 458 8.65 4.27 -19.03
N ARG A 459 9.54 5.08 -18.44
CA ARG A 459 9.68 6.50 -18.78
C ARG A 459 9.95 6.68 -20.27
N TRP A 460 10.90 5.92 -20.81
CA TRP A 460 11.25 5.96 -22.22
C TRP A 460 10.07 5.60 -23.13
N GLN A 461 9.28 4.58 -22.78
CA GLN A 461 8.07 4.19 -23.52
C GLN A 461 7.05 5.33 -23.61
N GLN A 462 6.93 6.17 -22.57
CA GLN A 462 6.01 7.31 -22.59
C GLN A 462 6.42 8.37 -23.63
N ASP A 463 7.72 8.54 -23.86
CA ASP A 463 8.25 9.50 -24.82
C ASP A 463 8.40 8.89 -26.23
N HIS A 464 8.39 7.56 -26.32
CA HIS A 464 8.57 6.77 -27.55
C HIS A 464 7.50 5.68 -27.69
N PRO A 465 6.20 6.01 -27.85
CA PRO A 465 5.12 5.03 -27.86
C PRO A 465 5.21 4.00 -29.01
N ASP A 466 5.89 4.36 -30.11
CA ASP A 466 6.13 3.48 -31.26
C ASP A 466 7.48 2.73 -31.18
N GLY A 467 8.26 2.96 -30.12
CA GLY A 467 9.58 2.38 -29.89
C GLY A 467 9.53 0.93 -29.40
N LEU A 468 9.08 0.01 -30.25
CA LEU A 468 8.86 -1.38 -29.83
C LEU A 468 10.09 -2.29 -30.05
N PRO A 469 10.25 -3.35 -29.23
CA PRO A 469 11.11 -4.48 -29.56
C PRO A 469 10.70 -5.11 -30.90
N ALA A 470 11.64 -5.75 -31.59
CA ALA A 470 11.37 -6.36 -32.89
C ALA A 470 10.60 -7.69 -32.74
N ASP A 471 10.97 -8.52 -31.77
CA ASP A 471 10.40 -9.86 -31.59
C ASP A 471 9.34 -9.91 -30.48
N LEU A 472 8.13 -9.43 -30.80
CA LEU A 472 7.03 -9.29 -29.84
C LEU A 472 6.36 -10.62 -29.42
N ASP A 473 6.52 -11.69 -30.21
CA ASP A 473 5.91 -13.00 -29.94
C ASP A 473 6.84 -13.96 -29.18
N SER A 474 8.08 -13.52 -28.93
CA SER A 474 9.05 -14.30 -28.19
C SER A 474 8.62 -14.62 -26.77
N ALA A 475 8.72 -15.90 -26.42
CA ALA A 475 8.50 -16.38 -25.07
C ALA A 475 9.62 -15.95 -24.12
N LEU A 476 9.23 -15.56 -22.90
CA LEU A 476 10.10 -15.15 -21.81
C LEU A 476 10.28 -16.32 -20.82
N THR A 477 11.17 -17.26 -21.15
CA THR A 477 11.43 -18.44 -20.32
C THR A 477 11.97 -18.05 -18.94
N PRO A 478 11.58 -18.71 -17.83
CA PRO A 478 10.82 -19.96 -17.78
C PRO A 478 9.30 -19.79 -17.77
N TRP A 479 8.81 -18.56 -17.95
CA TRP A 479 7.38 -18.24 -17.89
C TRP A 479 6.71 -18.36 -19.26
N SER A 480 5.39 -18.24 -19.25
CA SER A 480 4.54 -18.30 -20.44
C SER A 480 4.18 -16.93 -21.02
N TYR A 481 4.83 -15.85 -20.56
CA TYR A 481 4.65 -14.51 -21.10
C TYR A 481 5.36 -14.36 -22.43
N ALA A 482 4.77 -13.59 -23.34
CA ALA A 482 5.46 -13.10 -24.53
C ALA A 482 5.96 -11.66 -24.31
N VAL A 483 6.92 -11.20 -25.11
CA VAL A 483 7.43 -9.81 -25.06
C VAL A 483 6.28 -8.79 -25.13
N ARG A 484 5.29 -9.00 -26.01
CA ARG A 484 4.11 -8.12 -26.12
C ARG A 484 3.32 -7.95 -24.83
N ASP A 485 3.32 -8.94 -23.94
CA ASP A 485 2.57 -8.86 -22.69
C ASP A 485 3.20 -7.88 -21.70
N THR A 486 4.47 -7.56 -21.91
CA THR A 486 5.28 -6.71 -21.02
C THR A 486 5.23 -5.23 -21.36
N LEU A 487 4.66 -4.85 -22.51
CA LEU A 487 4.69 -3.48 -23.01
C LEU A 487 3.88 -2.51 -22.14
N ASP A 488 2.75 -2.96 -21.59
CA ASP A 488 1.95 -2.17 -20.65
C ASP A 488 2.12 -2.71 -19.23
N MET A 489 2.90 -1.99 -18.41
CA MET A 489 3.15 -2.37 -17.02
C MET A 489 1.86 -2.40 -16.18
N ASN A 490 0.83 -1.64 -16.54
CA ASN A 490 -0.43 -1.59 -15.79
C ASN A 490 -1.14 -2.94 -15.79
N ARG A 491 -0.89 -3.80 -16.80
CA ARG A 491 -1.40 -5.19 -16.83
C ARG A 491 -0.83 -6.05 -15.70
N PHE A 492 0.33 -5.69 -15.17
CA PHE A 492 0.93 -6.31 -13.99
C PHE A 492 0.47 -5.68 -12.67
N GLY A 493 -0.38 -4.64 -12.74
CA GLY A 493 -1.03 -4.06 -11.56
C GLY A 493 -0.14 -3.13 -10.73
N TYR A 494 0.86 -2.48 -11.34
CA TYR A 494 1.72 -1.51 -10.66
C TYR A 494 1.95 -0.23 -11.49
N GLU A 495 2.35 0.83 -10.78
CA GLU A 495 2.82 2.09 -11.34
C GLU A 495 4.09 2.57 -10.62
N TYR A 496 4.90 3.40 -11.29
CA TYR A 496 6.07 4.04 -10.69
C TYR A 496 5.73 5.44 -10.18
N VAL A 497 6.10 5.72 -8.93
CA VAL A 497 5.99 7.05 -8.33
C VAL A 497 7.30 7.41 -7.63
N ARG A 498 7.67 8.70 -7.63
CA ARG A 498 8.80 9.23 -6.84
C ARG A 498 8.48 9.38 -5.37
N GLY A 499 7.21 9.49 -5.05
CA GLY A 499 6.71 9.57 -3.69
C GLY A 499 5.20 9.76 -3.72
N GLY A 500 4.56 9.41 -2.62
CA GLY A 500 3.13 9.56 -2.50
C GLY A 500 2.74 9.53 -1.04
N CYS A 501 1.64 10.19 -0.73
CA CYS A 501 1.01 10.11 0.57
C CYS A 501 -0.46 9.81 0.37
N LEU A 502 -0.96 8.80 1.09
CA LEU A 502 -2.35 8.41 1.10
C LEU A 502 -2.97 8.73 2.46
N MET A 503 -4.13 9.37 2.42
CA MET A 503 -4.94 9.73 3.57
C MET A 503 -6.25 8.92 3.49
N PRO A 504 -6.41 7.87 4.32
CA PRO A 504 -7.66 7.12 4.37
C PRO A 504 -8.78 8.00 4.95
N VAL A 505 -9.99 7.83 4.44
CA VAL A 505 -11.19 8.60 4.85
C VAL A 505 -12.34 7.66 5.19
N GLY A 506 -12.68 6.75 4.26
CA GLY A 506 -13.79 5.80 4.38
C GLY A 506 -15.13 6.32 3.84
N LEU A 507 -15.94 5.40 3.33
CA LEU A 507 -17.21 5.70 2.64
C LEU A 507 -18.40 6.03 3.55
N THR A 508 -18.27 5.85 4.86
CA THR A 508 -19.39 5.92 5.82
C THR A 508 -19.94 7.33 5.97
N SER A 509 -19.08 8.34 5.91
CA SER A 509 -19.45 9.75 6.13
C SER A 509 -19.12 10.57 4.89
N PRO A 510 -20.00 11.50 4.48
CA PRO A 510 -19.67 12.41 3.39
C PRO A 510 -18.58 13.40 3.81
N VAL A 511 -17.78 13.80 2.82
CA VAL A 511 -16.65 14.71 2.92
C VAL A 511 -17.07 16.05 2.35
N GLY A 512 -17.55 16.95 3.20
CA GLY A 512 -17.90 18.29 2.75
C GLY A 512 -16.69 19.18 2.48
N ARG A 513 -15.70 19.12 3.39
CA ARG A 513 -14.39 19.72 3.23
C ARG A 513 -13.34 18.71 3.67
N PHE A 514 -12.35 18.49 2.82
CA PHE A 514 -11.19 17.68 3.15
C PHE A 514 -10.00 18.60 3.32
N VAL A 515 -9.23 18.44 4.40
CA VAL A 515 -7.92 19.08 4.56
C VAL A 515 -6.94 18.03 5.04
N SER A 516 -5.83 17.83 4.34
CA SER A 516 -4.78 16.92 4.80
C SER A 516 -3.92 17.56 5.87
N ALA A 517 -3.32 16.73 6.72
CA ALA A 517 -2.11 17.08 7.44
C ALA A 517 -0.99 17.45 6.44
N PRO A 518 0.03 18.20 6.86
CA PRO A 518 1.18 18.50 6.02
C PRO A 518 1.85 17.22 5.50
N ILE A 519 2.00 17.13 4.18
CA ILE A 519 2.65 16.04 3.46
C ILE A 519 4.06 16.49 3.16
N ALA A 520 5.07 15.84 3.74
CA ALA A 520 6.46 16.15 3.45
C ALA A 520 6.78 15.93 1.95
N VAL A 521 7.61 16.80 1.38
CA VAL A 521 8.15 16.65 0.03
C VAL A 521 9.67 16.52 0.14
N PRO A 522 10.20 15.29 0.32
CA PRO A 522 11.63 15.03 0.35
C PRO A 522 12.32 15.50 -0.92
N GLU A 523 13.63 15.78 -0.85
CA GLU A 523 14.42 16.20 -2.01
C GLU A 523 14.32 15.21 -3.18
N ALA A 524 14.37 13.90 -2.88
CA ALA A 524 14.22 12.81 -3.85
C ALA A 524 12.90 12.86 -4.64
N THR A 525 11.86 13.48 -4.08
CA THR A 525 10.55 13.61 -4.69
C THR A 525 10.45 14.81 -5.63
N LYS A 526 11.29 15.84 -5.48
CA LYS A 526 11.14 17.15 -6.18
C LYS A 526 11.36 17.09 -7.69
N SER A 527 12.07 16.08 -8.20
CA SER A 527 12.35 15.87 -9.62
C SER A 527 11.22 15.15 -10.38
N PHE A 528 9.98 15.22 -9.87
CA PHE A 528 8.81 14.56 -10.46
C PHE A 528 8.42 15.11 -11.84
N ARG A 529 7.93 14.21 -12.71
CA ARG A 529 7.43 14.57 -14.05
C ARG A 529 6.03 15.17 -13.99
N SER A 530 5.16 14.58 -13.18
CA SER A 530 3.80 15.08 -12.93
C SER A 530 3.36 14.81 -11.49
N ALA A 531 2.39 15.57 -11.00
CA ALA A 531 1.80 15.34 -9.69
C ALA A 531 0.29 15.31 -9.82
N GLU A 532 -0.36 14.42 -9.07
CA GLU A 532 -1.81 14.30 -9.06
C GLU A 532 -2.38 14.21 -7.65
N VAL A 533 -3.57 14.76 -7.47
CA VAL A 533 -4.46 14.38 -6.38
C VAL A 533 -5.41 13.31 -6.90
N ARG A 534 -5.39 12.13 -6.28
CA ARG A 534 -6.26 11.00 -6.63
C ARG A 534 -7.31 10.81 -5.54
N LEU A 535 -8.57 10.89 -5.92
CA LEU A 535 -9.73 10.54 -5.08
C LEU A 535 -10.04 9.07 -5.31
N HIS A 536 -9.93 8.28 -4.25
CA HIS A 536 -10.03 6.83 -4.33
C HIS A 536 -11.45 6.34 -4.15
N ARG A 537 -11.88 5.48 -5.08
CA ARG A 537 -13.14 4.72 -5.01
C ARG A 537 -14.35 5.60 -4.68
N VAL A 538 -14.50 6.68 -5.43
CA VAL A 538 -15.69 7.53 -5.38
C VAL A 538 -16.87 6.73 -5.97
N PRO A 539 -17.96 6.50 -5.21
CA PRO A 539 -19.15 5.86 -5.74
C PRO A 539 -19.86 6.80 -6.70
N GLN A 540 -20.79 6.27 -7.48
CA GLN A 540 -21.62 7.09 -8.34
C GLN A 540 -22.42 8.10 -7.50
N LEU A 541 -22.30 9.39 -7.82
CA LEU A 541 -22.93 10.45 -7.04
C LEU A 541 -24.40 10.65 -7.45
N PRO A 542 -25.30 10.94 -6.50
CA PRO A 542 -26.70 11.20 -6.79
C PRO A 542 -26.91 12.57 -7.48
N ARG A 543 -25.97 13.51 -7.32
CA ARG A 543 -26.03 14.85 -7.89
C ARG A 543 -24.68 15.21 -8.51
N SER A 544 -24.70 16.07 -9.51
CA SER A 544 -23.48 16.59 -10.13
C SER A 544 -22.80 17.63 -9.23
N CYS A 545 -21.47 17.66 -9.24
CA CYS A 545 -20.69 18.63 -8.49
C CYS A 545 -19.35 18.95 -9.14
N PHE A 546 -18.74 20.03 -8.64
CA PHE A 546 -17.34 20.33 -8.87
C PHE A 546 -16.55 20.09 -7.58
N ILE A 547 -15.40 19.45 -7.69
CA ILE A 547 -14.45 19.31 -6.58
C ILE A 547 -13.26 20.18 -6.92
N ARG A 548 -13.12 21.33 -6.23
CA ARG A 548 -11.94 22.19 -6.36
C ARG A 548 -10.83 21.68 -5.46
N VAL A 549 -9.62 21.65 -5.99
CA VAL A 549 -8.42 21.20 -5.29
C VAL A 549 -7.50 22.40 -5.05
N PHE A 550 -7.11 22.59 -3.79
CA PHE A 550 -6.10 23.56 -3.40
C PHE A 550 -4.94 22.87 -2.72
N LEU A 551 -3.74 23.41 -2.94
CA LEU A 551 -2.51 23.04 -2.25
C LEU A 551 -2.08 24.19 -1.34
N ASN A 552 -1.67 23.89 -0.10
CA ASN A 552 -1.25 24.90 0.90
C ASN A 552 -2.26 26.03 1.12
N THR A 553 -3.56 25.70 1.02
CA THR A 553 -4.67 26.62 1.32
C THR A 553 -5.69 25.87 2.18
N PRO A 554 -5.38 25.57 3.46
CA PRO A 554 -6.23 24.76 4.34
C PRO A 554 -7.61 25.38 4.57
N ASP A 555 -7.71 26.71 4.51
CA ASP A 555 -8.95 27.45 4.78
C ASP A 555 -9.83 27.64 3.53
N ALA A 556 -9.46 27.02 2.40
CA ALA A 556 -10.17 27.17 1.14
C ALA A 556 -11.67 26.81 1.26
N ASP A 557 -12.50 27.63 0.63
CA ASP A 557 -13.96 27.59 0.64
C ASP A 557 -14.55 27.91 -0.75
N ALA A 558 -15.87 27.87 -0.88
CA ALA A 558 -16.53 28.17 -2.15
C ALA A 558 -16.24 29.57 -2.72
N SER A 559 -15.93 30.54 -1.85
CA SER A 559 -15.62 31.92 -2.22
C SER A 559 -14.14 32.15 -2.56
N THR A 560 -13.29 31.17 -2.28
CA THR A 560 -11.84 31.29 -2.42
C THR A 560 -11.45 31.54 -3.90
N PRO A 561 -10.70 32.62 -4.19
CA PRO A 561 -10.30 32.95 -5.56
C PRO A 561 -9.46 31.84 -6.22
N LEU A 562 -9.75 31.56 -7.49
CA LEU A 562 -9.07 30.51 -8.27
C LEU A 562 -7.74 30.97 -8.89
N ASN A 563 -7.37 32.24 -8.72
CA ASN A 563 -6.09 32.78 -9.16
C ASN A 563 -4.98 32.66 -8.10
N LEU A 564 -5.30 32.14 -6.91
CA LEU A 564 -4.33 31.95 -5.84
C LEU A 564 -3.24 30.95 -6.24
N PRO A 565 -2.00 31.12 -5.75
CA PRO A 565 -0.93 30.16 -5.96
C PRO A 565 -1.24 28.73 -5.50
N GLY A 566 -2.14 28.59 -4.51
CA GLY A 566 -2.58 27.30 -4.02
C GLY A 566 -3.64 26.61 -4.89
N TYR A 567 -4.36 27.32 -5.76
CA TYR A 567 -5.36 26.66 -6.60
C TYR A 567 -4.68 25.72 -7.59
N ALA A 568 -5.06 24.44 -7.54
CA ALA A 568 -4.40 23.37 -8.26
C ALA A 568 -5.23 22.86 -9.45
N GLY A 569 -6.55 22.90 -9.33
CA GLY A 569 -7.46 22.49 -10.40
C GLY A 569 -8.83 22.11 -9.87
N TYR A 570 -9.62 21.42 -10.70
CA TYR A 570 -10.90 20.89 -10.29
C TYR A 570 -11.25 19.61 -11.06
N ALA A 571 -12.14 18.81 -10.49
CA ALA A 571 -12.85 17.74 -11.18
C ALA A 571 -14.33 18.06 -11.26
N ALA A 572 -14.96 17.85 -12.43
CA ALA A 572 -16.40 17.84 -12.56
C ALA A 572 -16.89 16.39 -12.51
N ILE A 573 -17.78 16.07 -11.58
CA ILE A 573 -18.39 14.74 -11.46
C ILE A 573 -19.86 14.85 -11.87
N PHE A 574 -20.24 14.07 -12.88
CA PHE A 574 -21.61 14.02 -13.36
C PHE A 574 -22.40 12.96 -12.57
N GLY A 575 -23.33 13.43 -11.74
CA GLY A 575 -24.25 12.58 -11.00
C GLY A 575 -25.48 12.23 -11.83
N HIS A 576 -26.13 11.10 -11.55
CA HIS A 576 -27.23 10.61 -12.39
C HIS A 576 -28.61 10.61 -11.71
N GLY A 577 -28.74 11.11 -10.48
CA GLY A 577 -30.02 11.13 -9.77
C GLY A 577 -30.54 9.73 -9.39
N GLU A 578 -31.86 9.62 -9.24
CA GLU A 578 -32.53 8.35 -8.98
C GLU A 578 -32.41 7.40 -10.18
N CYS A 579 -32.22 6.11 -9.88
CA CYS A 579 -32.06 5.09 -10.90
C CYS A 579 -33.42 4.54 -11.33
N PHE A 580 -33.81 4.77 -12.58
CA PHE A 580 -35.04 4.20 -13.18
C PHE A 580 -34.82 2.83 -13.82
N GLY A 581 -33.61 2.26 -13.73
CA GLY A 581 -33.32 0.93 -14.23
C GLY A 581 -33.96 -0.16 -13.38
N GLY A 582 -34.12 -1.37 -13.96
CA GLY A 582 -34.64 -2.53 -13.23
C GLY A 582 -33.79 -2.93 -12.01
N PRO A 583 -34.26 -3.85 -11.16
CA PRO A 583 -33.53 -4.31 -9.98
C PRO A 583 -32.07 -4.67 -10.28
N GLY A 584 -31.12 -4.19 -9.47
CA GLY A 584 -29.69 -4.39 -9.70
C GLY A 584 -29.01 -3.40 -10.67
N HIS A 585 -29.75 -2.55 -11.40
CA HIS A 585 -29.14 -1.70 -12.44
C HIS A 585 -28.12 -0.70 -11.89
N CYS A 586 -28.41 -0.02 -10.79
CA CYS A 586 -27.49 0.94 -10.15
C CYS A 586 -26.94 0.44 -8.80
N GLU A 587 -27.12 -0.84 -8.48
CA GLU A 587 -26.51 -1.41 -7.29
C GLU A 587 -25.00 -1.38 -7.44
N ILE A 588 -24.32 -0.99 -6.35
CA ILE A 588 -22.87 -1.07 -6.29
C ILE A 588 -22.52 -2.56 -6.36
N PRO A 589 -21.77 -3.00 -7.38
CA PRO A 589 -21.40 -4.39 -7.51
C PRO A 589 -20.51 -4.81 -6.33
N PRO A 590 -20.48 -6.11 -5.99
CA PRO A 590 -19.55 -6.61 -4.98
C PRO A 590 -18.11 -6.23 -5.33
N ALA A 591 -17.28 -6.05 -4.30
CA ALA A 591 -15.88 -5.64 -4.46
C ALA A 591 -15.06 -6.62 -5.31
N GLU A 592 -15.46 -7.89 -5.36
CA GLU A 592 -14.84 -8.91 -6.21
C GLU A 592 -15.85 -9.53 -7.17
N ASN A 593 -15.40 -9.70 -8.42
CA ASN A 593 -16.08 -10.56 -9.37
C ASN A 593 -16.15 -11.98 -8.81
N ARG A 594 -17.27 -12.67 -9.07
CA ARG A 594 -17.39 -14.10 -8.77
C ARG A 594 -16.30 -14.85 -9.54
N LYS A 595 -15.81 -15.97 -8.98
CA LYS A 595 -14.65 -16.74 -9.51
C LYS A 595 -14.70 -17.02 -11.03
N PHE A 596 -15.88 -17.16 -11.61
CA PHE A 596 -16.09 -17.47 -13.03
C PHE A 596 -16.78 -16.33 -13.81
N ASP A 597 -16.87 -15.14 -13.22
CA ASP A 597 -17.45 -13.97 -13.88
C ASP A 597 -16.39 -13.27 -14.72
N LEU A 598 -16.44 -13.55 -16.03
CA LEU A 598 -15.54 -13.00 -17.04
C LEU A 598 -15.99 -11.64 -17.57
N ARG A 599 -17.12 -11.11 -17.09
CA ARG A 599 -17.60 -9.80 -17.54
C ARG A 599 -16.69 -8.71 -17.03
N GLU A 600 -16.61 -7.65 -17.81
CA GLU A 600 -15.90 -6.43 -17.41
C GLU A 600 -16.51 -5.82 -16.16
N ARG A 601 -15.71 -5.00 -15.49
CA ARG A 601 -16.12 -4.28 -14.29
C ARG A 601 -17.35 -3.42 -14.59
N SER A 602 -18.38 -3.54 -13.76
CA SER A 602 -19.61 -2.73 -13.93
C SER A 602 -19.30 -1.24 -13.83
N MET A 603 -19.97 -0.43 -14.65
CA MET A 603 -19.86 1.04 -14.69
C MET A 603 -20.17 1.73 -13.35
N ASN A 604 -20.88 1.03 -12.45
CA ASN A 604 -21.24 1.50 -11.11
C ASN A 604 -20.22 1.12 -10.04
N THR A 605 -19.15 0.42 -10.40
CA THR A 605 -18.10 0.15 -9.43
C THR A 605 -17.40 1.46 -9.06
N PRO A 606 -17.16 1.73 -7.77
CA PRO A 606 -16.50 2.95 -7.35
C PRO A 606 -15.19 3.20 -8.10
N ARG A 607 -15.01 4.42 -8.57
CA ARG A 607 -13.97 4.79 -9.54
C ARG A 607 -12.98 5.78 -8.93
N ASN A 608 -11.76 5.79 -9.46
CA ASN A 608 -10.76 6.78 -9.06
C ASN A 608 -10.91 8.03 -9.93
N HIS A 609 -10.83 9.21 -9.31
CA HIS A 609 -10.76 10.48 -10.01
C HIS A 609 -9.36 11.06 -9.85
N ARG A 610 -8.73 11.45 -10.95
CA ARG A 610 -7.37 12.00 -10.98
C ARG A 610 -7.45 13.48 -11.34
N ILE A 611 -6.79 14.32 -10.56
CA ILE A 611 -6.68 15.75 -10.80
C ILE A 611 -5.19 16.07 -10.94
N ASP A 612 -4.78 16.55 -12.11
CA ASP A 612 -3.42 17.04 -12.33
C ASP A 612 -3.18 18.31 -11.50
N VAL A 613 -2.21 18.24 -10.59
CA VAL A 613 -1.79 19.35 -9.72
C VAL A 613 -0.33 19.76 -9.98
N THR A 614 0.28 19.27 -11.06
CA THR A 614 1.71 19.43 -11.40
C THR A 614 2.17 20.87 -11.33
N ARG A 615 1.43 21.78 -11.99
CA ARG A 615 1.81 23.21 -12.04
C ARG A 615 1.77 23.87 -10.66
N ALA A 616 0.76 23.58 -9.86
CA ALA A 616 0.62 24.15 -8.52
C ALA A 616 1.68 23.59 -7.56
N ALA A 617 1.92 22.27 -7.58
CA ALA A 617 2.96 21.63 -6.79
C ALA A 617 4.35 22.20 -7.13
N ARG A 618 4.71 22.28 -8.42
CA ARG A 618 5.99 22.87 -8.86
C ARG A 618 6.15 24.32 -8.41
N ARG A 619 5.10 25.14 -8.57
CA ARG A 619 5.11 26.55 -8.14
C ARG A 619 5.35 26.68 -6.64
N LEU A 620 4.69 25.87 -5.81
CA LEU A 620 4.84 25.92 -4.35
C LEU A 620 6.22 25.42 -3.91
N ILE A 621 6.72 24.33 -4.51
CA ILE A 621 8.06 23.79 -4.21
C ILE A 621 9.15 24.78 -4.63
N ALA A 622 9.02 25.40 -5.80
CA ALA A 622 9.95 26.45 -6.26
C ALA A 622 9.92 27.69 -5.35
N ALA A 623 8.80 27.96 -4.68
CA ALA A 623 8.67 29.01 -3.66
C ALA A 623 9.23 28.60 -2.28
N GLY A 624 9.84 27.41 -2.16
CA GLY A 624 10.48 26.94 -0.93
C GLY A 624 9.62 26.03 -0.04
N ALA A 625 8.46 25.57 -0.51
CA ALA A 625 7.63 24.64 0.26
C ALA A 625 8.36 23.29 0.45
N THR A 626 8.58 22.89 1.70
CA THR A 626 9.11 21.57 2.09
C THR A 626 8.01 20.57 2.41
N SER A 627 6.77 21.04 2.50
CA SER A 627 5.56 20.23 2.65
C SER A 627 4.38 20.85 1.90
N LEU A 628 3.41 20.00 1.54
CA LEU A 628 2.17 20.38 0.88
C LEU A 628 0.97 19.90 1.70
N THR A 629 -0.11 20.69 1.77
CA THR A 629 -1.43 20.23 2.22
C THR A 629 -2.37 20.12 1.03
N VAL A 630 -3.33 19.21 1.08
CA VAL A 630 -4.40 19.08 0.09
C VAL A 630 -5.71 19.51 0.71
N SER A 631 -6.40 20.46 0.08
CA SER A 631 -7.75 20.87 0.45
C SER A 631 -8.72 20.57 -0.68
N LEU A 632 -9.84 19.89 -0.38
CA LEU A 632 -10.94 19.67 -1.33
C LEU A 632 -12.15 20.50 -0.91
N VAL A 633 -12.71 21.24 -1.86
CA VAL A 633 -13.95 22.00 -1.71
C VAL A 633 -14.97 21.48 -2.70
N VAL A 634 -16.06 20.90 -2.19
CA VAL A 634 -17.14 20.33 -2.99
C VAL A 634 -18.20 21.39 -3.24
N ILE A 635 -18.48 21.69 -4.50
CA ILE A 635 -19.45 22.68 -4.96
C ILE A 635 -20.61 21.97 -5.65
N GLY A 636 -21.80 22.09 -5.08
CA GLY A 636 -23.01 21.47 -5.62
C GLY A 636 -23.61 22.24 -6.80
N ALA A 637 -24.76 21.77 -7.29
CA ALA A 637 -25.48 22.38 -8.41
C ALA A 637 -25.98 23.82 -8.14
N SER A 638 -26.15 24.20 -6.87
CA SER A 638 -26.49 25.57 -6.46
C SER A 638 -25.30 26.53 -6.49
N TYR A 639 -24.11 26.06 -6.87
CA TYR A 639 -22.83 26.79 -6.76
C TYR A 639 -22.42 27.16 -5.33
N GLU A 640 -23.04 26.54 -4.33
CA GLU A 640 -22.67 26.62 -2.92
C GLU A 640 -21.90 25.35 -2.50
N GLU A 641 -21.24 25.40 -1.33
CA GLU A 641 -20.60 24.20 -0.76
C GLU A 641 -21.64 23.11 -0.50
N ASP A 642 -21.37 21.89 -0.97
CA ASP A 642 -22.21 20.73 -0.70
C ASP A 642 -21.47 19.77 0.24
N ARG A 643 -21.91 19.71 1.50
CA ARG A 643 -21.21 18.97 2.55
C ARG A 643 -21.54 17.49 2.60
N GLU A 644 -22.55 17.05 1.86
CA GLU A 644 -23.13 15.71 1.99
C GLU A 644 -22.91 14.82 0.77
N LEU A 645 -22.37 15.38 -0.31
CA LEU A 645 -22.35 14.71 -1.60
C LEU A 645 -21.15 13.78 -1.81
N LEU A 646 -19.93 14.23 -1.50
CA LEU A 646 -18.73 13.47 -1.81
C LEU A 646 -18.51 12.37 -0.77
N ARG A 647 -18.45 11.11 -1.22
CA ARG A 647 -18.01 9.97 -0.41
C ARG A 647 -16.84 9.33 -1.14
N LEU A 648 -15.79 8.95 -0.42
CA LEU A 648 -14.59 8.34 -1.00
C LEU A 648 -13.88 7.49 0.03
N ASP A 649 -13.11 6.51 -0.42
CA ASP A 649 -12.33 5.66 0.49
C ASP A 649 -11.07 6.40 0.99
N GLY A 650 -10.45 7.23 0.15
CA GLY A 650 -9.25 7.98 0.52
C GLY A 650 -8.84 9.04 -0.50
N VAL A 651 -7.93 9.92 -0.09
CA VAL A 651 -7.32 10.94 -0.96
C VAL A 651 -5.82 10.70 -0.96
N SER A 652 -5.17 10.77 -2.12
CA SER A 652 -3.70 10.74 -2.18
C SER A 652 -3.13 11.89 -2.98
N LEU A 653 -1.96 12.35 -2.59
CA LEU A 653 -1.09 13.22 -3.38
C LEU A 653 0.08 12.37 -3.87
N ASN A 654 0.16 12.17 -5.18
CA ASN A 654 1.17 11.31 -5.81
C ASN A 654 2.07 12.14 -6.71
N PHE A 655 3.38 11.93 -6.59
CA PHE A 655 4.41 12.50 -7.46
C PHE A 655 4.86 11.43 -8.43
N LEU A 656 4.31 11.48 -9.64
CA LEU A 656 4.55 10.53 -10.70
C LEU A 656 5.85 10.87 -11.44
N ASP A 657 6.45 9.84 -11.99
CA ASP A 657 7.74 9.90 -12.65
C ASP A 657 7.71 10.00 -14.18
#